data_AF-E0VMR4-F1
#
_entry.id   AF-E0VMR4-F1
#
_cell.length_a   1.000
_cell.length_b   1.000
_cell.length_c   1.000
_cell.angle_alpha   90.00
_cell.angle_beta   90.00
_cell.angle_gamma   90.00
#
_symmetry.space_group_name_H-M   'P 1'
#
loop_
_entity.id
_entity.type
_entity.pdbx_description
1 polymer ?
#
loop_
_entity_poly.entity_id
_entity_poly.type
_entity_poly.pdbx_seq_one_letter_code
_entity_poly.pdbx_strand_id
1 'polypeptide(L)'
;MKFFRKFLNQIMILKHQRFKYSNQKLIHEKKILDDAHFIRNIGILAHIDAGKTTTTERMLFFSGSITHMGEVHHGNTVTDFMAQERERGITITSAFVTLNWGKHKINLLDTPGHIDFTMEVEQTLNVMDGAVVILDATAGVEAQTITVWKQADRYNVPRVIYVNKMDRPTAEFFRCRDSIIQNFKVTPLVIQIPVYDNSKNFKGVVDLLNLVKYEWDSSSFNFTQTQLNPQNGKLWENSVQARKNLVEVLADLDDSIAEKIIMDEKQLEMLSSSVLRDSIQKITIEQKGFPIVCGSSYKNIGVQCLMDTIVNYLPSPLSSKSKDLINYFEKSMTAKAFKVRHDHYKGPITFLRIYSGELFKGQKMYNARTKKTENCEKLFVAYADDYNEVQKIKMGNIAAVTGLKDTVTGDFITSSSSVYSSLKDTLKGNEKENVINCLTSGRMVPDPVFFCSVEAPSPSYETALDKALKELEKEDPSLKITTNNETKQTKKSLVSIDKSPECIENTSKIYPRQFGAIKAGVEIALTYGPKLFYPVINTKAKIHFLEIGRGTPDTLITSATIKCIKKLLQNSGTKLLEPIMLVEIITPESTVDAIFNDLGKRRADIYSPESRDLDIIIRALVPLSELLGYAKNLRIITSGKGAFTMELKYYKEMDPEEEAKAVKYVTGF
;
A
#
# COMPACT_ATOMS: atom_id res chain seq x y z
N MET A 1 48.41 37.73 -5.97
CA MET A 1 46.98 37.66 -5.56
C MET A 1 46.00 37.10 -6.61
N LYS A 2 46.06 37.47 -7.90
CA LYS A 2 45.15 36.92 -8.94
C LYS A 2 45.30 35.40 -9.17
N PHE A 3 46.51 34.86 -9.05
CA PHE A 3 46.78 33.42 -9.21
C PHE A 3 46.22 32.59 -8.04
N PHE A 4 46.32 33.12 -6.81
CA PHE A 4 45.81 32.47 -5.60
C PHE A 4 44.28 32.43 -5.55
N ARG A 5 43.60 33.48 -6.06
CA ARG A 5 42.13 33.49 -6.24
C ARG A 5 41.65 32.50 -7.31
N LYS A 6 42.41 32.34 -8.40
CA LYS A 6 42.09 31.35 -9.45
C LYS A 6 42.26 29.92 -8.94
N PHE A 7 43.30 29.68 -8.14
CA PHE A 7 43.58 28.40 -7.49
C PHE A 7 42.54 28.05 -6.40
N LEU A 8 42.13 29.02 -5.58
CA LEU A 8 41.05 28.86 -4.59
C LEU A 8 39.68 28.63 -5.25
N ASN A 9 39.37 29.31 -6.37
CA ASN A 9 38.16 29.02 -7.13
C ASN A 9 38.21 27.63 -7.78
N GLN A 10 39.37 27.18 -8.27
CA GLN A 10 39.54 25.81 -8.77
C GLN A 10 39.35 24.77 -7.64
N ILE A 11 39.81 25.04 -6.43
CA ILE A 11 39.64 24.17 -5.26
C ILE A 11 38.20 24.19 -4.72
N MET A 12 37.49 25.34 -4.76
CA MET A 12 36.06 25.41 -4.42
C MET A 12 35.17 24.70 -5.44
N ILE A 13 35.50 24.81 -6.74
CA ILE A 13 34.83 24.07 -7.83
C ILE A 13 35.05 22.56 -7.67
N LEU A 14 36.23 22.13 -7.17
CA LEU A 14 36.53 20.73 -6.90
C LEU A 14 35.81 20.13 -5.67
N LYS A 15 35.33 20.95 -4.71
CA LYS A 15 34.60 20.47 -3.52
C LYS A 15 33.10 20.21 -3.76
N HIS A 16 32.55 20.71 -4.87
CA HIS A 16 31.18 20.41 -5.30
C HIS A 16 31.17 19.61 -6.61
N GLN A 17 31.91 18.50 -6.65
CA GLN A 17 31.75 17.50 -7.72
C GLN A 17 30.46 16.69 -7.50
N ARG A 18 29.31 17.28 -7.85
CA ARG A 18 28.15 16.49 -8.27
C ARG A 18 28.49 15.95 -9.66
N PHE A 19 28.17 14.68 -9.88
CA PHE A 19 28.30 13.93 -11.12
C PHE A 19 29.73 13.52 -11.58
N LYS A 20 29.95 12.21 -11.59
CA LYS A 20 30.65 11.52 -12.67
C LYS A 20 29.92 10.21 -12.92
N TYR A 21 29.17 10.13 -14.02
CA TYR A 21 29.00 8.87 -14.71
C TYR A 21 30.28 8.68 -15.52
N SER A 22 31.21 7.86 -15.03
CA SER A 22 32.35 7.42 -15.84
C SER A 22 32.11 5.98 -16.24
N ASN A 23 31.95 5.75 -17.55
CA ASN A 23 32.18 4.46 -18.18
C ASN A 23 33.61 4.02 -17.87
N GLN A 24 33.83 3.36 -16.73
CA GLN A 24 34.99 2.56 -16.35
C GLN A 24 34.97 2.38 -14.82
N LYS A 25 34.83 1.12 -14.37
CA LYS A 25 35.48 0.42 -13.23
C LYS A 25 35.97 1.16 -11.95
N LEU A 26 35.73 2.46 -11.77
CA LEU A 26 36.30 3.32 -10.71
C LEU A 26 35.29 3.69 -9.61
N ILE A 27 34.07 3.15 -9.63
CA ILE A 27 33.10 3.31 -8.53
C ILE A 27 33.49 2.44 -7.31
N HIS A 28 34.46 1.53 -7.43
CA HIS A 28 34.88 0.65 -6.34
C HIS A 28 35.74 1.28 -5.22
N GLU A 29 36.12 2.56 -5.29
CA GLU A 29 37.03 3.17 -4.30
C GLU A 29 36.47 4.36 -3.49
N LYS A 30 35.16 4.62 -3.52
CA LYS A 30 34.56 5.46 -2.46
C LYS A 30 34.05 4.54 -1.36
N LYS A 31 34.73 4.54 -0.20
CA LYS A 31 34.34 3.82 1.01
C LYS A 31 32.87 4.13 1.33
N ILE A 32 31.97 3.20 1.01
CA ILE A 32 30.53 3.34 1.28
C ILE A 32 30.38 3.37 2.79
N LEU A 33 29.82 4.46 3.31
CA LEU A 33 29.61 4.64 4.74
C LEU A 33 28.29 3.99 5.11
N ASP A 34 28.34 2.86 5.80
CA ASP A 34 27.17 2.15 6.33
C ASP A 34 26.66 2.80 7.64
N ASP A 35 26.61 4.13 7.62
CA ASP A 35 26.17 4.99 8.71
C ASP A 35 24.79 5.55 8.38
N ALA A 36 23.90 5.60 9.37
CA ALA A 36 22.51 6.01 9.21
C ALA A 36 22.38 7.43 8.64
N HIS A 37 23.35 8.32 8.83
CA HIS A 37 23.37 9.64 8.19
C HIS A 37 23.36 9.59 6.65
N PHE A 38 23.97 8.56 6.06
CA PHE A 38 24.12 8.41 4.62
C PHE A 38 23.07 7.49 3.99
N ILE A 39 22.10 7.03 4.78
CA ILE A 39 21.00 6.20 4.26
C ILE A 39 19.80 7.09 3.90
N ARG A 40 19.12 6.76 2.80
CA ARG A 40 17.82 7.31 2.42
C ARG A 40 16.87 6.15 2.17
N ASN A 41 15.76 6.08 2.90
CA ASN A 41 14.72 5.07 2.67
C ASN A 41 13.55 5.77 2.01
N ILE A 42 13.37 5.52 0.72
CA ILE A 42 12.44 6.28 -0.09
C ILE A 42 11.44 5.38 -0.79
N GLY A 43 10.20 5.86 -0.92
CA GLY A 43 9.21 5.30 -1.82
C GLY A 43 9.06 6.11 -3.10
N ILE A 44 8.69 5.47 -4.21
CA ILE A 44 8.21 6.18 -5.40
C ILE A 44 6.69 6.04 -5.47
N LEU A 45 6.01 7.18 -5.53
CA LEU A 45 4.56 7.32 -5.57
C LEU A 45 4.17 7.94 -6.91
N ALA A 46 3.28 7.32 -7.67
CA ALA A 46 2.86 7.85 -8.97
C ALA A 46 1.51 7.28 -9.41
N HIS A 47 0.80 7.99 -10.28
CA HIS A 47 -0.35 7.43 -10.98
C HIS A 47 0.10 6.42 -12.07
N ILE A 48 -0.84 5.64 -12.59
CA ILE A 48 -0.61 4.68 -13.68
C ILE A 48 0.03 5.38 -14.88
N ASP A 49 0.99 4.78 -15.57
CA ASP A 49 1.69 5.40 -16.71
C ASP A 49 2.49 6.67 -16.42
N ALA A 50 2.54 7.25 -15.21
CA ALA A 50 3.38 8.43 -14.91
C ALA A 50 4.89 8.21 -15.13
N GLY A 51 5.30 6.95 -15.36
CA GLY A 51 6.69 6.55 -15.63
C GLY A 51 7.44 6.10 -14.38
N LYS A 52 6.73 5.57 -13.36
CA LYS A 52 7.30 5.08 -12.10
C LYS A 52 8.39 4.03 -12.32
N THR A 53 8.02 2.90 -12.91
CA THR A 53 8.93 1.78 -13.21
C THR A 53 10.09 2.23 -14.11
N THR A 54 9.81 3.05 -15.13
CA THR A 54 10.85 3.60 -16.00
C THR A 54 11.85 4.45 -15.20
N THR A 55 11.38 5.28 -14.27
CA THR A 55 12.24 6.11 -13.41
C THR A 55 13.09 5.24 -12.50
N THR A 56 12.48 4.23 -11.87
CA THR A 56 13.18 3.25 -11.02
C THR A 56 14.30 2.54 -11.78
N GLU A 57 13.99 2.03 -12.98
CA GLU A 57 14.95 1.34 -13.84
C GLU A 57 16.13 2.26 -14.20
N ARG A 58 15.85 3.52 -14.56
CA ARG A 58 16.92 4.50 -14.85
C ARG A 58 17.78 4.80 -13.61
N MET A 59 17.18 4.87 -12.42
CA MET A 59 17.93 5.06 -11.18
C MET A 59 18.88 3.89 -10.91
N LEU A 60 18.45 2.65 -11.16
CA LEU A 60 19.29 1.45 -11.03
C LEU A 60 20.44 1.41 -12.05
N PHE A 61 20.18 1.85 -13.27
CA PHE A 61 21.21 1.92 -14.30
C PHE A 61 22.26 2.98 -13.97
N PHE A 62 21.82 4.19 -13.60
CA PHE A 62 22.75 5.27 -13.28
C PHE A 62 23.51 5.06 -11.98
N SER A 63 22.98 4.31 -11.02
CA SER A 63 23.74 3.85 -9.85
C SER A 63 24.79 2.79 -10.18
N GLY A 64 24.71 2.17 -11.36
CA GLY A 64 25.56 1.05 -11.75
C GLY A 64 25.13 -0.28 -11.12
N SER A 65 23.90 -0.37 -10.58
CA SER A 65 23.36 -1.61 -10.02
C SER A 65 23.01 -2.62 -11.12
N ILE A 66 22.62 -2.13 -12.30
CA ILE A 66 22.31 -2.94 -13.49
C ILE A 66 23.19 -2.49 -14.66
N THR A 67 23.58 -3.43 -15.51
CA THR A 67 24.44 -3.18 -16.67
C THR A 67 23.66 -2.82 -17.94
N HIS A 68 22.41 -3.27 -18.03
CA HIS A 68 21.50 -3.02 -19.15
C HIS A 68 20.21 -2.43 -18.62
N MET A 69 19.58 -1.56 -19.41
CA MET A 69 18.30 -0.97 -19.06
C MET A 69 17.16 -1.78 -19.66
N GLY A 70 16.19 -2.16 -18.82
CA GLY A 70 14.91 -2.68 -19.25
C GLY A 70 13.95 -1.59 -19.74
N GLU A 71 12.91 -2.02 -20.47
CA GLU A 71 11.76 -1.20 -20.81
C GLU A 71 10.47 -1.94 -20.45
N VAL A 72 9.48 -1.19 -19.95
CA VAL A 72 8.18 -1.73 -19.53
C VAL A 72 7.47 -2.40 -20.72
N HIS A 73 7.52 -1.79 -21.90
CA HIS A 73 6.91 -2.34 -23.12
C HIS A 73 7.52 -3.68 -23.57
N HIS A 74 8.75 -3.96 -23.15
CA HIS A 74 9.45 -5.21 -23.45
C HIS A 74 9.38 -6.22 -22.29
N GLY A 75 8.76 -5.86 -21.16
CA GLY A 75 8.61 -6.74 -19.99
C GLY A 75 9.93 -7.14 -19.33
N ASN A 76 11.00 -6.37 -19.54
CA ASN A 76 12.37 -6.71 -19.11
C ASN A 76 12.86 -5.82 -17.95
N THR A 77 11.96 -5.08 -17.30
CA THR A 77 12.25 -4.26 -16.12
C THR A 77 12.55 -5.13 -14.91
N VAL A 78 13.50 -4.69 -14.08
CA VAL A 78 13.95 -5.43 -12.89
C VAL A 78 12.88 -5.44 -11.81
N THR A 79 12.12 -4.34 -11.66
CA THR A 79 11.14 -4.23 -10.58
C THR A 79 9.81 -4.94 -10.85
N ASP A 80 9.51 -5.32 -12.09
CA ASP A 80 8.32 -6.10 -12.44
C ASP A 80 8.69 -7.59 -12.50
N PHE A 81 8.67 -8.24 -11.33
CA PHE A 81 9.07 -9.63 -11.16
C PHE A 81 8.00 -10.62 -11.65
N MET A 82 6.72 -10.26 -11.57
CA MET A 82 5.63 -11.17 -11.90
C MET A 82 5.30 -11.15 -13.40
N ALA A 83 4.96 -12.32 -13.96
CA ALA A 83 4.52 -12.41 -15.36
C ALA A 83 3.28 -11.53 -15.60
N GLN A 84 2.38 -11.43 -14.62
CA GLN A 84 1.18 -10.59 -14.67
C GLN A 84 1.50 -9.09 -14.66
N GLU A 85 2.57 -8.66 -13.96
CA GLU A 85 3.04 -7.26 -13.97
C GLU A 85 3.56 -6.89 -15.36
N ARG A 86 4.35 -7.78 -15.97
CA ARG A 86 4.92 -7.61 -17.32
C ARG A 86 3.84 -7.62 -18.40
N GLU A 87 2.86 -8.52 -18.30
CA GLU A 87 1.76 -8.63 -19.27
C GLU A 87 0.84 -7.40 -19.23
N ARG A 88 0.58 -6.86 -18.03
CA ARG A 88 -0.33 -5.72 -17.84
C ARG A 88 0.36 -4.35 -17.82
N GLY A 89 1.69 -4.32 -17.75
CA GLY A 89 2.48 -3.09 -17.66
C GLY A 89 2.26 -2.28 -16.37
N ILE A 90 1.84 -2.93 -15.27
CA ILE A 90 1.56 -2.30 -13.98
C ILE A 90 2.34 -2.98 -12.86
N THR A 91 2.79 -2.21 -11.88
CA THR A 91 3.36 -2.75 -10.64
C THR A 91 2.24 -3.19 -9.70
N ILE A 92 2.24 -4.47 -9.33
CA ILE A 92 1.25 -5.10 -8.45
C ILE A 92 1.82 -5.23 -7.04
N THR A 93 3.07 -5.67 -6.93
CA THR A 93 3.75 -5.88 -5.65
C THR A 93 4.89 -4.89 -5.46
N SER A 94 5.09 -4.41 -4.23
CA SER A 94 6.19 -3.47 -4.00
C SER A 94 7.55 -4.14 -4.16
N ALA A 95 8.39 -3.63 -5.05
CA ALA A 95 9.77 -4.09 -5.18
C ALA A 95 10.67 -3.35 -4.18
N PHE A 96 11.63 -4.07 -3.60
CA PHE A 96 12.62 -3.48 -2.70
C PHE A 96 14.01 -3.62 -3.30
N VAL A 97 14.68 -2.48 -3.53
CA VAL A 97 16.01 -2.46 -4.13
C VAL A 97 16.92 -1.48 -3.41
N THR A 98 18.13 -1.94 -3.07
CA THR A 98 19.19 -1.06 -2.56
C THR A 98 20.12 -0.62 -3.69
N LEU A 99 20.36 0.68 -3.79
CA LEU A 99 21.29 1.27 -4.76
C LEU A 99 22.21 2.30 -4.09
N ASN A 100 23.38 2.54 -4.69
CA ASN A 100 24.36 3.48 -4.17
C ASN A 100 24.43 4.73 -5.05
N TRP A 101 24.43 5.91 -4.43
CA TRP A 101 24.60 7.19 -5.13
C TRP A 101 25.56 8.11 -4.39
N GLY A 102 26.71 8.37 -5.00
CA GLY A 102 27.81 9.12 -4.38
C GLY A 102 28.34 8.40 -3.13
N LYS A 103 28.14 9.00 -1.95
CA LYS A 103 28.50 8.41 -0.64
C LYS A 103 27.29 7.82 0.11
N HIS A 104 26.10 7.86 -0.50
CA HIS A 104 24.84 7.51 0.14
C HIS A 104 24.32 6.17 -0.36
N LYS A 105 23.60 5.48 0.52
CA LYS A 105 22.85 4.27 0.21
C LYS A 105 21.37 4.63 0.15
N ILE A 106 20.73 4.36 -0.98
CA ILE A 106 19.31 4.59 -1.21
C ILE A 106 18.62 3.24 -1.21
N ASN A 107 17.73 3.06 -0.24
CA ASN A 107 16.85 1.91 -0.13
C ASN A 107 15.52 2.32 -0.76
N LEU A 108 15.25 1.80 -1.95
CA LEU A 108 14.12 2.15 -2.79
C LEU A 108 12.99 1.15 -2.60
N LEU A 109 11.79 1.67 -2.32
CA LEU A 109 10.54 0.95 -2.28
C LEU A 109 9.70 1.38 -3.48
N ASP A 110 9.62 0.53 -4.50
CA ASP A 110 8.79 0.80 -5.68
C ASP A 110 7.35 0.41 -5.35
N THR A 111 6.44 1.38 -5.22
CA THR A 111 5.07 1.11 -4.74
C THR A 111 4.07 0.97 -5.88
N PRO A 112 2.97 0.21 -5.74
CA PRO A 112 1.92 0.15 -6.75
C PRO A 112 1.33 1.54 -7.03
N GLY A 113 1.05 1.84 -8.31
CA GLY A 113 0.39 3.09 -8.71
C GLY A 113 -1.13 3.00 -8.81
N HIS A 114 -1.70 1.81 -8.58
CA HIS A 114 -3.12 1.52 -8.75
C HIS A 114 -3.87 1.56 -7.41
N ILE A 115 -5.10 2.09 -7.41
CA ILE A 115 -5.95 2.23 -6.21
C ILE A 115 -6.28 0.87 -5.55
N ASP A 116 -6.26 -0.22 -6.31
CA ASP A 116 -6.56 -1.56 -5.78
C ASP A 116 -5.51 -2.09 -4.79
N PHE A 117 -4.29 -1.55 -4.82
CA PHE A 117 -3.20 -1.98 -3.95
C PHE A 117 -2.91 -0.94 -2.86
N THR A 118 -3.94 -0.23 -2.39
CA THR A 118 -3.82 0.79 -1.34
C THR A 118 -3.21 0.24 -0.06
N MET A 119 -3.51 -1.01 0.33
CA MET A 119 -2.91 -1.61 1.53
C MET A 119 -1.39 -1.75 1.40
N GLU A 120 -0.91 -2.18 0.23
CA GLU A 120 0.53 -2.28 -0.07
C GLU A 120 1.20 -0.89 -0.02
N VAL A 121 0.52 0.15 -0.52
CA VAL A 121 0.99 1.55 -0.43
C VAL A 121 1.01 2.03 1.03
N GLU A 122 -0.01 1.74 1.84
CA GLU A 122 -0.02 2.15 3.26
C GLU A 122 1.06 1.45 4.08
N GLN A 123 1.30 0.16 3.83
CA GLN A 123 2.37 -0.59 4.50
C GLN A 123 3.75 -0.01 4.17
N THR A 124 3.98 0.37 2.92
CA THR A 124 5.25 0.97 2.48
C THR A 124 5.43 2.40 3.01
N LEU A 125 4.37 3.23 3.06
CA LEU A 125 4.40 4.59 3.60
C LEU A 125 4.78 4.64 5.09
N ASN A 126 4.44 3.60 5.83
CA ASN A 126 4.78 3.48 7.25
C ASN A 126 6.29 3.29 7.47
N VAL A 127 6.98 2.64 6.53
CA VAL A 127 8.39 2.27 6.65
C VAL A 127 9.36 3.27 6.01
N MET A 128 8.91 4.00 5.00
CA MET A 128 9.76 4.98 4.33
C MET A 128 9.99 6.24 5.18
N ASP A 129 11.18 6.83 5.01
CA ASP A 129 11.57 8.10 5.63
C ASP A 129 11.20 9.29 4.73
N GLY A 130 11.09 9.07 3.42
CA GLY A 130 10.67 10.09 2.45
C GLY A 130 10.07 9.47 1.20
N ALA A 131 9.50 10.28 0.32
CA ALA A 131 8.91 9.81 -0.93
C ALA A 131 9.21 10.72 -2.13
N VAL A 132 9.21 10.13 -3.31
CA VAL A 132 9.26 10.82 -4.60
C VAL A 132 7.90 10.69 -5.27
N VAL A 133 7.23 11.81 -5.49
CA VAL A 133 5.95 11.87 -6.19
C VAL A 133 6.21 12.17 -7.66
N ILE A 134 5.90 11.23 -8.54
CA ILE A 134 6.09 11.37 -9.98
C ILE A 134 4.78 11.81 -10.62
N LEU A 135 4.85 12.89 -11.40
CA LEU A 135 3.73 13.46 -12.13
C LEU A 135 4.03 13.45 -13.63
N ASP A 136 3.01 13.24 -14.46
CA ASP A 136 3.10 13.43 -15.91
C ASP A 136 3.00 14.93 -16.22
N ALA A 137 4.02 15.49 -16.89
CA ALA A 137 4.07 16.90 -17.26
C ALA A 137 2.92 17.38 -18.14
N THR A 138 2.23 16.47 -18.83
CA THR A 138 1.05 16.79 -19.66
C THR A 138 -0.24 16.77 -18.83
N ALA A 139 -0.42 15.75 -17.99
CA ALA A 139 -1.66 15.56 -17.24
C ALA A 139 -1.73 16.40 -15.96
N GLY A 140 -0.58 16.60 -15.28
CA GLY A 140 -0.51 17.27 -14.00
C GLY A 140 -0.95 16.37 -12.84
N VAL A 141 -1.76 16.91 -11.92
CA VAL A 141 -2.24 16.18 -10.75
C VAL A 141 -3.58 15.50 -11.08
N GLU A 142 -3.61 14.18 -10.93
CA GLU A 142 -4.81 13.37 -11.14
C GLU A 142 -5.47 12.93 -9.84
N ALA A 143 -6.70 12.41 -9.92
CA ALA A 143 -7.48 11.93 -8.78
C ALA A 143 -6.73 10.85 -7.97
N GLN A 144 -6.04 9.93 -8.64
CA GLN A 144 -5.24 8.87 -8.02
C GLN A 144 -4.03 9.44 -7.27
N THR A 145 -3.40 10.47 -7.82
CA THR A 145 -2.27 11.11 -7.16
C THR A 145 -2.72 11.83 -5.88
N ILE A 146 -3.94 12.40 -5.87
CA ILE A 146 -4.52 13.03 -4.67
C ILE A 146 -4.72 12.01 -3.55
N THR A 147 -5.19 10.79 -3.86
CA THR A 147 -5.39 9.77 -2.81
C THR A 147 -4.07 9.35 -2.19
N VAL A 148 -3.04 9.10 -3.00
CA VAL A 148 -1.70 8.72 -2.51
C VAL A 148 -1.03 9.88 -1.77
N TRP A 149 -1.23 11.12 -2.23
CA TRP A 149 -0.76 12.31 -1.53
C TRP A 149 -1.35 12.43 -0.12
N LYS A 150 -2.69 12.28 0.00
CA LYS A 150 -3.38 12.28 1.29
C LYS A 150 -2.92 11.14 2.20
N GLN A 151 -2.62 9.96 1.65
CA GLN A 151 -2.05 8.87 2.44
C GLN A 151 -0.67 9.23 2.97
N ALA A 152 0.20 9.83 2.15
CA ALA A 152 1.51 10.30 2.59
C ALA A 152 1.41 11.41 3.65
N ASP A 153 0.40 12.30 3.57
CA ASP A 153 0.11 13.30 4.61
C ASP A 153 -0.19 12.63 5.96
N ARG A 154 -1.05 11.59 5.99
CA ARG A 154 -1.40 10.86 7.24
C ARG A 154 -0.17 10.28 7.94
N TYR A 155 0.83 9.85 7.17
CA TYR A 155 2.06 9.25 7.69
C TYR A 155 3.21 10.25 7.87
N ASN A 156 2.95 11.55 7.70
CA ASN A 156 3.93 12.63 7.80
C ASN A 156 5.21 12.32 7.02
N VAL A 157 5.07 11.95 5.74
CA VAL A 157 6.21 11.59 4.89
C VAL A 157 6.69 12.80 4.09
N PRO A 158 7.93 13.29 4.32
CA PRO A 158 8.57 14.30 3.49
C PRO A 158 8.65 13.89 2.02
N ARG A 159 8.36 14.81 1.10
CA ARG A 159 8.19 14.49 -0.32
C ARG A 159 8.99 15.42 -1.22
N VAL A 160 9.46 14.86 -2.34
CA VAL A 160 10.00 15.58 -3.50
C VAL A 160 9.11 15.28 -4.69
N ILE A 161 8.86 16.26 -5.55
CA ILE A 161 8.04 16.12 -6.75
C ILE A 161 8.93 16.05 -7.98
N TYR A 162 8.73 15.02 -8.81
CA TYR A 162 9.40 14.85 -10.09
C TYR A 162 8.38 14.96 -11.22
N VAL A 163 8.49 16.03 -12.00
CA VAL A 163 7.68 16.26 -13.20
C VAL A 163 8.34 15.53 -14.37
N ASN A 164 7.78 14.36 -14.72
CA ASN A 164 8.31 13.44 -15.72
C ASN A 164 7.64 13.64 -17.08
N LYS A 165 8.18 12.97 -18.10
CA LYS A 165 7.71 13.02 -19.50
C LYS A 165 7.75 14.41 -20.13
N MET A 166 8.75 15.22 -19.74
CA MET A 166 9.01 16.51 -20.37
C MET A 166 9.36 16.43 -21.86
N ASP A 167 9.60 15.23 -22.39
CA ASP A 167 9.82 14.96 -23.81
C ASP A 167 8.53 14.98 -24.66
N ARG A 168 7.35 14.98 -24.03
CA ARG A 168 6.07 15.06 -24.76
C ARG A 168 5.87 16.48 -25.34
N PRO A 169 5.28 16.60 -26.54
CA PRO A 169 5.07 17.89 -27.20
C PRO A 169 4.12 18.82 -26.42
N THR A 170 3.21 18.23 -25.64
CA THR A 170 2.24 18.93 -24.78
C THR A 170 2.73 19.13 -23.34
N ALA A 171 3.97 18.74 -23.03
CA ALA A 171 4.51 18.85 -21.69
C ALA A 171 4.72 20.33 -21.31
N GLU A 172 4.17 20.72 -20.16
CA GLU A 172 4.31 22.09 -19.68
C GLU A 172 4.57 22.13 -18.17
N PHE A 173 5.80 22.46 -17.81
CA PHE A 173 6.26 22.43 -16.41
C PHE A 173 5.48 23.39 -15.49
N PHE A 174 5.26 24.64 -15.92
CA PHE A 174 4.59 25.65 -15.08
C PHE A 174 3.10 25.36 -14.90
N ARG A 175 2.42 24.83 -15.92
CA ARG A 175 1.05 24.34 -15.77
C ARG A 175 0.96 23.17 -14.79
N CYS A 176 1.90 22.22 -14.83
CA CYS A 176 1.97 21.15 -13.84
C CYS A 176 2.19 21.70 -12.42
N ARG A 177 3.05 22.71 -12.25
CA ARG A 177 3.23 23.44 -10.98
C ARG A 177 1.91 24.06 -10.50
N ASP A 178 1.17 24.71 -11.37
CA ASP A 178 -0.10 25.36 -11.01
C ASP A 178 -1.15 24.33 -10.60
N SER A 179 -1.18 23.17 -11.28
CA SER A 179 -2.00 22.03 -10.89
C SER A 179 -1.65 21.49 -9.50
N ILE A 180 -0.38 21.51 -9.09
CA ILE A 180 0.05 21.13 -7.73
C ILE A 180 -0.52 22.10 -6.70
N ILE A 181 -0.41 23.41 -6.96
CA ILE A 181 -0.94 24.44 -6.07
C ILE A 181 -2.46 24.30 -5.92
N GLN A 182 -3.18 24.13 -7.02
CA GLN A 182 -4.64 24.06 -7.01
C GLN A 182 -5.19 22.79 -6.34
N ASN A 183 -4.60 21.63 -6.65
CA ASN A 183 -5.16 20.34 -6.23
C ASN A 183 -4.63 19.86 -4.87
N PHE A 184 -3.33 20.03 -4.61
CA PHE A 184 -2.75 19.65 -3.31
C PHE A 184 -2.84 20.77 -2.27
N LYS A 185 -3.00 22.03 -2.70
CA LYS A 185 -3.01 23.21 -1.80
C LYS A 185 -1.72 23.34 -0.99
N VAL A 186 -0.59 23.07 -1.63
CA VAL A 186 0.76 23.12 -1.01
C VAL A 186 1.67 24.10 -1.75
N THR A 187 2.76 24.50 -1.09
CA THR A 187 3.75 25.42 -1.64
C THR A 187 4.85 24.67 -2.40
N PRO A 188 4.93 24.77 -3.74
CA PRO A 188 5.99 24.16 -4.51
C PRO A 188 7.30 24.97 -4.44
N LEU A 189 8.41 24.30 -4.15
CA LEU A 189 9.75 24.89 -4.19
C LEU A 189 10.40 24.56 -5.53
N VAL A 190 10.26 25.46 -6.51
CA VAL A 190 10.86 25.27 -7.83
C VAL A 190 12.37 25.42 -7.73
N ILE A 191 13.11 24.30 -7.76
CA ILE A 191 14.57 24.28 -7.69
C ILE A 191 15.23 24.13 -9.07
N GLN A 192 14.45 23.75 -10.07
CA GLN A 192 14.89 23.60 -11.45
C GLN A 192 13.88 24.16 -12.44
N ILE A 193 14.38 24.64 -13.58
CA ILE A 193 13.57 25.02 -14.73
C ILE A 193 14.01 24.25 -15.98
N PRO A 194 13.07 23.87 -16.87
CA PRO A 194 13.39 23.12 -18.08
C PRO A 194 14.11 23.98 -19.11
N VAL A 195 15.01 23.34 -19.87
CA VAL A 195 15.71 23.93 -21.02
C VAL A 195 15.26 23.19 -22.27
N TYR A 196 14.86 23.97 -23.27
CA TYR A 196 14.42 23.48 -24.57
C TYR A 196 15.43 23.87 -25.65
N ASP A 197 15.55 23.03 -26.68
CA ASP A 197 16.28 23.37 -27.89
C ASP A 197 15.48 24.36 -28.78
N ASN A 198 16.08 24.77 -29.89
CA ASN A 198 15.43 25.68 -30.85
C ASN A 198 14.14 25.08 -31.46
N SER A 199 14.02 23.76 -31.48
CA SER A 199 12.87 23.01 -31.96
C SER A 199 11.83 22.74 -30.87
N LYS A 200 11.98 23.36 -29.69
CA LYS A 200 11.14 23.18 -28.48
C LYS A 200 11.19 21.78 -27.87
N ASN A 201 12.18 20.96 -28.20
CA ASN A 201 12.39 19.67 -27.54
C ASN A 201 13.10 19.88 -26.20
N PHE A 202 12.67 19.15 -25.18
CA PHE A 202 13.32 19.16 -23.88
C PHE A 202 14.73 18.57 -23.96
N LYS A 203 15.74 19.35 -23.56
CA LYS A 203 17.17 19.00 -23.70
C LYS A 203 17.94 19.04 -22.38
N GLY A 204 17.40 19.69 -21.36
CA GLY A 204 18.11 19.81 -20.09
C GLY A 204 17.37 20.61 -19.03
N VAL A 205 18.08 20.97 -17.97
CA VAL A 205 17.54 21.72 -16.83
C VAL A 205 18.55 22.74 -16.34
N VAL A 206 18.05 23.84 -15.77
CA VAL A 206 18.88 24.79 -14.99
C VAL A 206 18.68 24.52 -13.51
N ASP A 207 19.76 24.29 -12.78
CA ASP A 207 19.77 24.30 -11.31
C ASP A 207 19.79 25.75 -10.81
N LEU A 208 18.70 26.18 -10.18
CA LEU A 208 18.54 27.56 -9.69
C LEU A 208 19.45 27.88 -8.50
N LEU A 209 19.92 26.87 -7.76
CA LEU A 209 20.75 27.04 -6.56
C LEU A 209 22.18 27.46 -6.90
N ASN A 210 22.71 26.95 -8.02
CA ASN A 210 24.06 27.29 -8.48
C ASN A 210 24.03 28.12 -9.77
N LEU A 211 22.86 28.35 -10.36
CA LEU A 211 22.66 28.97 -11.68
C LEU A 211 23.51 28.27 -12.75
N VAL A 212 23.41 26.94 -12.75
CA VAL A 212 24.14 26.05 -13.64
C VAL A 212 23.17 25.39 -14.60
N LYS A 213 23.48 25.45 -15.88
CA LYS A 213 22.77 24.75 -16.94
C LYS A 213 23.37 23.35 -17.13
N TYR A 214 22.50 22.35 -17.14
CA TYR A 214 22.81 20.97 -17.50
C TYR A 214 22.09 20.62 -18.80
N GLU A 215 22.83 20.18 -19.82
CA GLU A 215 22.28 19.74 -21.10
C GLU A 215 22.74 18.32 -21.39
N TRP A 216 21.80 17.42 -21.67
CA TRP A 216 22.08 16.03 -22.00
C TRP A 216 22.26 15.90 -23.50
N ASP A 217 23.21 15.05 -23.89
CA ASP A 217 23.37 14.68 -25.27
C ASP A 217 22.34 13.59 -25.64
N SER A 218 21.77 13.69 -26.84
CA SER A 218 20.81 12.70 -27.34
C SER A 218 21.48 11.37 -27.71
N SER A 219 22.77 11.39 -28.05
CA SER A 219 23.53 10.20 -28.45
C SER A 219 24.28 9.51 -27.33
N SER A 220 24.53 10.19 -26.21
CA SER A 220 25.31 9.65 -25.09
C SER A 220 24.62 9.88 -23.76
N PHE A 221 24.85 9.01 -22.77
CA PHE A 221 24.33 9.21 -21.39
C PHE A 221 25.03 10.34 -20.63
N ASN A 222 25.88 11.11 -21.32
CA ASN A 222 26.65 12.20 -20.74
C ASN A 222 25.84 13.50 -20.84
N PHE A 223 26.18 14.42 -19.95
CA PHE A 223 25.64 15.77 -19.97
C PHE A 223 26.78 16.78 -19.85
N THR A 224 26.57 17.96 -20.39
CA THR A 224 27.48 19.10 -20.29
C THR A 224 26.98 20.07 -19.24
N GLN A 225 27.90 20.53 -18.38
CA GLN A 225 27.63 21.56 -17.38
C GLN A 225 28.15 22.90 -17.86
N THR A 226 27.30 23.94 -17.85
CA THR A 226 27.69 25.31 -18.19
C THR A 226 27.23 26.26 -17.09
N GLN A 227 28.15 27.08 -16.57
CA GLN A 227 27.77 28.15 -15.65
C GLN A 227 27.01 29.22 -16.43
N LEU A 228 25.81 29.59 -15.98
CA LEU A 228 25.08 30.66 -16.62
C LEU A 228 25.70 32.02 -16.31
N ASN A 229 25.67 32.90 -17.30
CA ASN A 229 26.12 34.27 -17.22
C ASN A 229 25.15 35.19 -17.99
N PRO A 230 25.28 36.53 -17.88
CA PRO A 230 24.41 37.46 -18.61
C PRO A 230 24.44 37.30 -20.13
N GLN A 231 25.46 36.65 -20.69
CA GLN A 231 25.54 36.40 -22.14
C GLN A 231 24.55 35.33 -22.62
N ASN A 232 23.94 34.56 -21.71
CA ASN A 232 22.90 33.59 -22.04
C ASN A 232 21.51 34.23 -22.29
N GLY A 233 21.41 35.57 -22.26
CA GLY A 233 20.21 36.33 -22.64
C GLY A 233 18.98 35.97 -21.80
N LYS A 234 17.84 35.72 -22.46
CA LYS A 234 16.55 35.44 -21.82
C LYS A 234 16.59 34.28 -20.82
N LEU A 235 17.40 33.25 -21.07
CA LEU A 235 17.51 32.10 -20.15
C LEU A 235 18.13 32.53 -18.81
N TRP A 236 19.12 33.42 -18.83
CA TRP A 236 19.72 33.99 -17.62
C TRP A 236 18.71 34.83 -16.84
N GLU A 237 18.04 35.77 -17.51
CA GLU A 237 17.03 36.64 -16.89
C GLU A 237 15.91 35.84 -16.21
N ASN A 238 15.36 34.85 -16.94
CA ASN A 238 14.33 33.97 -16.40
C ASN A 238 14.84 33.13 -15.21
N SER A 239 16.08 32.65 -15.26
CA SER A 239 16.69 31.86 -14.18
C SER A 239 16.93 32.70 -12.92
N VAL A 240 17.41 33.94 -13.09
CA VAL A 240 17.63 34.88 -11.98
C VAL A 240 16.30 35.25 -11.34
N GLN A 241 15.27 35.54 -12.15
CA GLN A 241 13.94 35.83 -11.62
C GLN A 241 13.34 34.62 -10.89
N ALA A 242 13.43 33.42 -11.48
CA ALA A 242 12.94 32.20 -10.83
C ALA A 242 13.67 31.92 -9.50
N ARG A 243 14.99 32.19 -9.45
CA ARG A 243 15.76 32.11 -8.21
C ARG A 243 15.29 33.14 -7.17
N LYS A 244 15.02 34.39 -7.56
CA LYS A 244 14.47 35.41 -6.65
C LYS A 244 13.14 34.97 -6.05
N ASN A 245 12.22 34.51 -6.89
CA ASN A 245 10.94 33.99 -6.45
C ASN A 245 11.11 32.79 -5.49
N LEU A 246 12.07 31.90 -5.74
CA LEU A 246 12.39 30.80 -4.82
C LEU A 246 12.88 31.33 -3.47
N VAL A 247 13.77 32.32 -3.45
CA VAL A 247 14.31 32.91 -2.21
C VAL A 247 13.20 33.60 -1.40
N GLU A 248 12.30 34.32 -2.06
CA GLU A 248 11.12 34.94 -1.43
C GLU A 248 10.24 33.89 -0.76
N VAL A 249 9.88 32.82 -1.49
CA VAL A 249 9.08 31.71 -0.94
C VAL A 249 9.79 31.03 0.23
N LEU A 250 11.12 30.90 0.19
CA LEU A 250 11.88 30.35 1.30
C LEU A 250 11.89 31.28 2.52
N ALA A 251 11.92 32.60 2.31
CA ALA A 251 11.84 33.58 3.38
C ALA A 251 10.49 33.53 4.11
N ASP A 252 9.40 33.28 3.39
CA ASP A 252 8.06 33.12 3.98
C ASP A 252 7.94 31.87 4.87
N LEU A 253 8.79 30.86 4.65
CA LEU A 253 8.70 29.55 5.30
C LEU A 253 9.81 29.28 6.34
N ASP A 254 10.92 30.01 6.28
CA ASP A 254 12.08 29.86 7.16
C ASP A 254 12.58 31.20 7.69
N ASP A 255 12.29 31.47 8.96
CA ASP A 255 12.67 32.69 9.68
C ASP A 255 14.17 33.00 9.56
N SER A 256 15.03 31.97 9.48
CA SER A 256 16.48 32.15 9.38
C SER A 256 16.93 32.77 8.06
N ILE A 257 16.15 32.59 6.99
CA ILE A 257 16.35 33.26 5.70
C ILE A 257 15.73 34.65 5.74
N ALA A 258 14.52 34.79 6.32
CA ALA A 258 13.87 36.09 6.46
C ALA A 258 14.75 37.11 7.19
N GLU A 259 15.33 36.72 8.33
CA GLU A 259 16.24 37.57 9.11
C GLU A 259 17.46 38.04 8.29
N LYS A 260 18.06 37.14 7.51
CA LYS A 260 19.21 37.46 6.65
C LYS A 260 18.86 38.46 5.54
N ILE A 261 17.68 38.34 4.95
CA ILE A 261 17.20 39.24 3.91
C ILE A 261 16.87 40.62 4.49
N ILE A 262 16.24 40.68 5.67
CA ILE A 262 15.91 41.95 6.35
C ILE A 262 17.18 42.72 6.74
N MET A 263 18.24 42.01 7.15
CA MET A 263 19.51 42.64 7.52
C MET A 263 20.24 43.31 6.36
N ASP A 264 20.10 42.78 5.14
CA ASP A 264 20.71 43.34 3.93
C ASP A 264 19.93 42.90 2.68
N GLU A 265 19.19 43.83 2.07
CA GLU A 265 18.41 43.57 0.84
C GLU A 265 19.27 43.04 -0.32
N LYS A 266 20.59 43.31 -0.34
CA LYS A 266 21.49 42.76 -1.37
C LYS A 266 21.74 41.26 -1.19
N GLN A 267 21.41 40.67 -0.04
CA GLN A 267 21.55 39.24 0.19
C GLN A 267 20.57 38.41 -0.63
N LEU A 268 19.46 38.99 -1.09
CA LEU A 268 18.46 38.31 -1.94
C LEU A 268 19.11 37.69 -3.20
N GLU A 269 20.21 38.29 -3.70
CA GLU A 269 21.00 37.80 -4.83
C GLU A 269 22.28 37.03 -4.42
N MET A 270 22.82 37.27 -3.22
CA MET A 270 24.13 36.76 -2.79
C MET A 270 24.09 35.57 -1.82
N LEU A 271 22.90 35.03 -1.48
CA LEU A 271 22.81 33.83 -0.64
C LEU A 271 23.58 32.66 -1.24
N SER A 272 24.41 32.02 -0.40
CA SER A 272 25.18 30.86 -0.80
C SER A 272 24.29 29.65 -1.04
N SER A 273 24.68 28.79 -1.98
CA SER A 273 23.92 27.58 -2.30
C SER A 273 23.88 26.56 -1.16
N SER A 274 24.77 26.67 -0.17
CA SER A 274 24.71 25.85 1.06
C SER A 274 23.55 26.28 1.96
N VAL A 275 23.39 27.59 2.22
CA VAL A 275 22.31 28.10 3.07
C VAL A 275 20.95 27.79 2.46
N LEU A 276 20.80 27.98 1.14
CA LEU A 276 19.56 27.62 0.44
C LEU A 276 19.28 26.11 0.51
N ARG A 277 20.31 25.27 0.39
CA ARG A 277 20.14 23.82 0.49
C ARG A 277 19.66 23.40 1.87
N ASP A 278 20.27 23.94 2.92
CA ASP A 278 19.94 23.60 4.31
C ASP A 278 18.50 24.04 4.64
N SER A 279 18.09 25.22 4.18
CA SER A 279 16.72 25.71 4.35
C SER A 279 15.69 24.87 3.59
N ILE A 280 15.93 24.57 2.31
CA ILE A 280 15.05 23.68 1.52
C ILE A 280 14.91 22.33 2.22
N GLN A 281 16.01 21.75 2.70
CA GLN A 281 15.97 20.48 3.42
C GLN A 281 15.11 20.59 4.69
N LYS A 282 15.30 21.62 5.50
CA LYS A 282 14.49 21.88 6.70
C LYS A 282 13.01 21.98 6.37
N ILE A 283 12.65 22.83 5.42
CA ILE A 283 11.25 23.04 4.97
C ILE A 283 10.63 21.75 4.42
N THR A 284 11.41 20.95 3.70
CA THR A 284 10.96 19.67 3.12
C THR A 284 10.66 18.65 4.23
N ILE A 285 11.55 18.54 5.23
CA ILE A 285 11.37 17.64 6.38
C ILE A 285 10.16 18.07 7.23
N GLU A 286 9.97 19.38 7.41
CA GLU A 286 8.80 19.97 8.08
C GLU A 286 7.51 19.92 7.24
N GLN A 287 7.60 19.49 5.96
CA GLN A 287 6.47 19.41 5.01
C GLN A 287 5.73 20.74 4.77
N LYS A 288 6.42 21.87 4.97
CA LYS A 288 5.87 23.21 4.69
C LYS A 288 6.00 23.60 3.21
N GLY A 289 6.93 22.97 2.50
CA GLY A 289 7.17 23.19 1.08
C GLY A 289 7.84 21.98 0.43
N PHE A 290 7.59 21.79 -0.87
CA PHE A 290 7.95 20.57 -1.58
C PHE A 290 8.86 20.86 -2.78
N PRO A 291 10.12 20.38 -2.81
CA PRO A 291 11.03 20.58 -3.93
C PRO A 291 10.49 19.98 -5.23
N ILE A 292 10.51 20.76 -6.31
CA ILE A 292 10.10 20.33 -7.64
C ILE A 292 11.31 20.29 -8.57
N VAL A 293 11.51 19.12 -9.16
CA VAL A 293 12.46 18.86 -10.26
C VAL A 293 11.72 18.33 -11.48
N CYS A 294 12.35 18.42 -12.65
CA CYS A 294 11.75 17.93 -13.90
C CYS A 294 12.74 17.10 -14.72
N GLY A 295 12.20 16.27 -15.61
CA GLY A 295 13.01 15.45 -16.50
C GLY A 295 12.18 14.57 -17.44
N SER A 296 12.90 13.69 -18.15
CA SER A 296 12.31 12.63 -18.95
C SER A 296 13.09 11.34 -18.69
N SER A 297 12.48 10.42 -17.95
CA SER A 297 13.07 9.09 -17.71
C SER A 297 13.17 8.27 -18.99
N TYR A 298 12.28 8.50 -19.96
CA TYR A 298 12.33 7.85 -21.26
C TYR A 298 13.57 8.27 -22.05
N LYS A 299 13.83 9.58 -22.13
CA LYS A 299 15.00 10.16 -22.82
C LYS A 299 16.27 10.21 -21.98
N ASN A 300 16.25 9.68 -20.75
CA ASN A 300 17.40 9.67 -19.84
C ASN A 300 17.89 11.06 -19.40
N ILE A 301 16.99 12.04 -19.36
CA ILE A 301 17.30 13.44 -19.02
C ILE A 301 16.80 13.75 -17.60
N GLY A 302 17.69 14.24 -16.74
CA GLY A 302 17.33 14.76 -15.40
C GLY A 302 17.16 13.72 -14.29
N VAL A 303 17.23 12.41 -14.58
CA VAL A 303 17.14 11.35 -13.54
C VAL A 303 18.28 11.46 -12.53
N GLN A 304 19.50 11.79 -12.98
CA GLN A 304 20.63 11.98 -12.07
C GLN A 304 20.41 13.19 -11.14
N CYS A 305 19.75 14.24 -11.63
CA CYS A 305 19.37 15.38 -10.80
C CYS A 305 18.31 15.02 -9.76
N LEU A 306 17.37 14.13 -10.10
CA LEU A 306 16.42 13.58 -9.14
C LEU A 306 17.15 12.81 -8.03
N MET A 307 18.12 11.96 -8.38
CA MET A 307 18.93 11.21 -7.39
C MET A 307 19.71 12.13 -6.45
N ASP A 308 20.27 13.22 -6.98
CA ASP A 308 20.87 14.25 -6.14
C ASP A 308 19.83 14.91 -5.22
N THR A 309 18.67 15.25 -5.75
CA THR A 309 17.59 15.90 -4.98
C THR A 309 17.13 15.03 -3.82
N ILE A 310 16.97 13.72 -4.03
CA ILE A 310 16.69 12.72 -2.99
C ILE A 310 17.73 12.78 -1.87
N VAL A 311 19.02 12.73 -2.24
CA VAL A 311 20.10 12.72 -1.25
C VAL A 311 20.17 14.02 -0.44
N ASN A 312 19.93 15.15 -1.09
CA ASN A 312 20.10 16.47 -0.47
C ASN A 312 18.91 16.92 0.38
N TYR A 313 17.67 16.55 0.01
CA TYR A 313 16.47 17.13 0.63
C TYR A 313 15.60 16.12 1.38
N LEU A 314 15.65 14.83 1.05
CA LEU A 314 14.92 13.81 1.81
C LEU A 314 15.71 13.42 3.08
N PRO A 315 15.00 13.07 4.16
CA PRO A 315 15.62 12.81 5.46
C PRO A 315 16.43 11.52 5.48
N SER A 316 17.39 11.49 6.39
CA SER A 316 18.00 10.24 6.88
C SER A 316 17.11 9.60 7.96
N PRO A 317 17.28 8.31 8.26
CA PRO A 317 16.62 7.65 9.40
C PRO A 317 16.70 8.44 10.72
N LEU A 318 17.79 9.17 10.95
CA LEU A 318 18.05 9.95 12.16
C LEU A 318 17.30 11.29 12.22
N SER A 319 16.85 11.80 11.07
CA SER A 319 16.14 13.09 10.91
C SER A 319 14.67 12.92 10.51
N SER A 320 14.21 11.67 10.40
CA SER A 320 12.86 11.26 10.05
C SER A 320 11.96 11.16 11.29
N LYS A 321 10.67 10.88 11.09
CA LYS A 321 9.71 10.45 12.14
C LYS A 321 10.22 9.30 13.01
N SER A 322 11.17 8.51 12.48
CA SER A 322 11.81 7.42 13.21
C SER A 322 12.77 7.86 14.32
N LYS A 323 13.09 9.15 14.43
CA LYS A 323 14.00 9.69 15.46
C LYS A 323 13.53 9.34 16.88
N ASP A 324 12.23 9.44 17.14
CA ASP A 324 11.68 9.14 18.47
C ASP A 324 11.85 7.65 18.79
N LEU A 325 11.58 6.77 17.82
CA LEU A 325 11.80 5.32 17.94
C LEU A 325 13.28 4.96 18.14
N ILE A 326 14.22 5.72 17.59
CA ILE A 326 15.65 5.49 17.80
C ILE A 326 16.04 5.86 19.22
N ASN A 327 15.55 7.01 19.72
CA ASN A 327 15.86 7.51 21.04
C ASN A 327 15.35 6.59 22.16
N TYR A 328 14.16 5.99 22.03
CA TYR A 328 13.61 5.12 23.08
C TYR A 328 14.32 3.76 23.23
N PHE A 329 14.95 3.27 22.17
CA PHE A 329 15.48 1.90 22.14
C PHE A 329 17.02 1.83 22.15
N GLU A 330 17.68 2.99 22.03
CA GLU A 330 19.13 3.17 22.07
C GLU A 330 19.92 2.13 21.25
N LYS A 331 20.35 1.03 21.88
CA LYS A 331 21.17 -0.05 21.29
C LYS A 331 20.41 -1.36 21.06
N SER A 332 19.19 -1.49 21.56
CA SER A 332 18.43 -2.73 21.43
C SER A 332 17.88 -2.88 20.03
N MET A 333 18.04 -4.07 19.45
CA MET A 333 17.54 -4.35 18.10
C MET A 333 16.02 -4.20 18.07
N THR A 334 15.56 -3.31 17.19
CA THR A 334 14.14 -3.13 16.88
C THR A 334 13.91 -3.11 15.40
N ALA A 335 12.87 -3.82 14.99
CA ALA A 335 12.45 -3.85 13.62
C ALA A 335 10.93 -3.94 13.49
N LYS A 336 10.44 -3.54 12.32
CA LYS A 336 9.04 -3.74 11.93
C LYS A 336 8.98 -4.56 10.66
N ALA A 337 8.20 -5.62 10.68
CA ALA A 337 7.84 -6.37 9.48
C ALA A 337 6.87 -5.54 8.66
N PHE A 338 7.18 -5.32 7.39
CA PHE A 338 6.34 -4.52 6.51
C PHE A 338 5.97 -5.21 5.21
N LYS A 339 6.60 -6.35 4.93
CA LYS A 339 6.25 -7.21 3.81
C LYS A 339 6.65 -8.64 4.10
N VAL A 340 5.78 -9.58 3.75
CA VAL A 340 6.10 -11.01 3.70
C VAL A 340 5.95 -11.45 2.26
N ARG A 341 6.90 -12.22 1.75
CA ARG A 341 6.84 -12.82 0.42
C ARG A 341 7.22 -14.28 0.52
N HIS A 342 6.41 -15.16 -0.04
CA HIS A 342 6.69 -16.56 -0.12
C HIS A 342 7.54 -16.86 -1.36
N ASP A 343 8.74 -17.40 -1.15
CA ASP A 343 9.61 -17.91 -2.20
C ASP A 343 9.44 -19.43 -2.33
N HIS A 344 9.44 -19.95 -3.56
CA HIS A 344 9.23 -21.37 -3.81
C HIS A 344 10.30 -22.27 -3.17
N TYR A 345 11.54 -21.79 -3.05
CA TYR A 345 12.67 -22.57 -2.53
C TYR A 345 13.06 -22.17 -1.11
N LYS A 346 13.00 -20.88 -0.78
CA LYS A 346 13.44 -20.32 0.51
C LYS A 346 12.30 -20.23 1.54
N GLY A 347 11.05 -20.46 1.14
CA GLY A 347 9.88 -20.32 2.00
C GLY A 347 9.54 -18.84 2.27
N PRO A 348 8.91 -18.51 3.40
CA PRO A 348 8.53 -17.14 3.72
C PRO A 348 9.76 -16.27 4.01
N ILE A 349 9.94 -15.24 3.18
CA ILE A 349 10.92 -14.17 3.35
C ILE A 349 10.18 -12.97 3.94
N THR A 350 10.57 -12.57 5.14
CA THR A 350 10.01 -11.39 5.81
C THR A 350 10.96 -10.20 5.66
N PHE A 351 10.46 -9.09 5.15
CA PHE A 351 11.19 -7.83 5.07
C PHE A 351 10.99 -7.01 6.33
N LEU A 352 12.10 -6.65 6.95
CA LEU A 352 12.18 -5.96 8.21
C LEU A 352 12.86 -4.60 8.03
N ARG A 353 12.20 -3.56 8.53
CA ARG A 353 12.80 -2.23 8.70
C ARG A 353 13.48 -2.16 10.06
N ILE A 354 14.80 -1.99 10.11
CA ILE A 354 15.55 -1.90 11.37
C ILE A 354 15.61 -0.43 11.82
N TYR A 355 15.03 -0.13 12.97
CA TYR A 355 15.02 1.23 13.53
C TYR A 355 16.19 1.47 14.47
N SER A 356 16.46 0.54 15.39
CA SER A 356 17.56 0.63 16.35
C SER A 356 18.33 -0.70 16.44
N GLY A 357 19.56 -0.64 16.93
CA GLY A 357 20.47 -1.78 17.10
C GLY A 357 21.00 -2.38 15.79
N GLU A 358 21.51 -3.60 15.90
CA GLU A 358 22.02 -4.40 14.78
C GLU A 358 21.31 -5.77 14.76
N LEU A 359 21.05 -6.28 13.57
CA LEU A 359 20.48 -7.61 13.34
C LEU A 359 21.56 -8.56 12.82
N PHE A 360 21.71 -9.71 13.46
CA PHE A 360 22.69 -10.74 13.11
C PHE A 360 22.03 -11.99 12.55
N LYS A 361 22.75 -12.71 11.68
CA LYS A 361 22.37 -14.05 11.25
C LYS A 361 22.30 -14.99 12.46
N GLY A 362 21.24 -15.81 12.56
CA GLY A 362 21.04 -16.73 13.69
C GLY A 362 20.46 -16.09 14.95
N GLN A 363 20.10 -14.81 14.91
CA GLN A 363 19.60 -14.09 16.09
C GLN A 363 18.16 -14.49 16.43
N LYS A 364 17.91 -14.72 17.73
CA LYS A 364 16.56 -14.88 18.26
C LYS A 364 15.86 -13.52 18.30
N MET A 365 14.62 -13.49 17.83
CA MET A 365 13.80 -12.30 17.70
C MET A 365 12.46 -12.52 18.39
N TYR A 366 12.01 -11.54 19.15
CA TYR A 366 10.75 -11.59 19.88
C TYR A 366 9.70 -10.78 19.13
N ASN A 367 8.59 -11.43 18.78
CA ASN A 367 7.44 -10.78 18.16
C ASN A 367 6.49 -10.27 19.25
N ALA A 368 6.28 -8.95 19.28
CA ALA A 368 5.51 -8.28 20.33
C ALA A 368 4.01 -8.61 20.30
N ARG A 369 3.47 -8.98 19.13
CA ARG A 369 2.05 -9.32 18.97
C ARG A 369 1.79 -10.76 19.41
N THR A 370 2.54 -11.71 18.86
CA THR A 370 2.36 -13.14 19.17
C THR A 370 2.92 -13.52 20.53
N LYS A 371 3.77 -12.66 21.11
CA LYS A 371 4.54 -12.90 22.34
C LYS A 371 5.43 -14.13 22.26
N LYS A 372 5.81 -14.53 21.04
CA LYS A 372 6.67 -15.68 20.77
C LYS A 372 8.04 -15.21 20.32
N THR A 373 9.03 -16.05 20.60
CA THR A 373 10.39 -15.90 20.10
C THR A 373 10.58 -16.78 18.88
N GLU A 374 11.03 -16.18 17.79
CA GLU A 374 11.34 -16.82 16.52
C GLU A 374 12.85 -16.68 16.23
N ASN A 375 13.37 -17.48 15.30
CA ASN A 375 14.80 -17.47 14.98
C ASN A 375 15.02 -16.96 13.56
N CYS A 376 15.93 -15.99 13.40
CA CYS A 376 16.42 -15.55 12.11
C CYS A 376 17.42 -16.58 11.58
N GLU A 377 17.07 -17.38 10.56
CA GLU A 377 17.98 -18.40 10.02
C GLU A 377 19.04 -17.80 9.09
N LYS A 378 18.58 -17.00 8.13
CA LYS A 378 19.42 -16.31 7.17
C LYS A 378 19.00 -14.86 7.02
N LEU A 379 19.97 -14.02 6.69
CA LEU A 379 19.85 -12.59 6.57
C LEU A 379 20.34 -12.18 5.19
N PHE A 380 19.52 -11.43 4.45
CA PHE A 380 19.80 -11.02 3.10
C PHE A 380 19.63 -9.50 2.91
N VAL A 381 20.42 -8.95 2.00
CA VAL A 381 20.20 -7.61 1.42
C VAL A 381 19.75 -7.80 -0.02
N ALA A 382 18.63 -7.18 -0.39
CA ALA A 382 18.12 -7.22 -1.76
C ALA A 382 18.88 -6.21 -2.64
N TYR A 383 19.51 -6.69 -3.71
CA TYR A 383 20.16 -5.89 -4.73
C TYR A 383 19.59 -6.28 -6.09
N ALA A 384 18.76 -5.39 -6.67
CA ALA A 384 18.04 -5.65 -7.91
C ALA A 384 17.26 -6.98 -7.84
N ASP A 385 17.70 -8.00 -8.60
CA ASP A 385 17.08 -9.33 -8.65
C ASP A 385 17.70 -10.36 -7.69
N ASP A 386 18.81 -10.04 -7.02
CA ASP A 386 19.57 -11.00 -6.23
C ASP A 386 19.52 -10.72 -4.71
N TYR A 387 19.59 -11.79 -3.93
CA TYR A 387 19.61 -11.77 -2.47
C TYR A 387 20.99 -12.15 -1.97
N ASN A 388 21.78 -11.14 -1.59
CA ASN A 388 23.11 -11.35 -1.04
C ASN A 388 23.01 -11.68 0.44
N GLU A 389 23.48 -12.86 0.83
CA GLU A 389 23.53 -13.29 2.23
C GLU A 389 24.59 -12.49 2.99
N VAL A 390 24.21 -11.94 4.15
CA VAL A 390 25.08 -11.11 4.99
C VAL A 390 25.06 -11.57 6.44
N GLN A 391 26.14 -11.30 7.18
CA GLN A 391 26.25 -11.69 8.60
C GLN A 391 25.54 -10.71 9.54
N LYS A 392 25.48 -9.43 9.17
CA LYS A 392 24.89 -8.37 9.98
C LYS A 392 24.31 -7.24 9.14
N ILE A 393 23.25 -6.62 9.63
CA ILE A 393 22.65 -5.39 9.07
C ILE A 393 22.43 -4.39 10.21
N LYS A 394 22.82 -3.13 9.97
CA LYS A 394 22.74 -2.04 10.95
C LYS A 394 21.42 -1.28 10.88
N MET A 395 21.15 -0.49 11.92
CA MET A 395 20.02 0.44 11.99
C MET A 395 19.89 1.33 10.75
N GLY A 396 18.65 1.67 10.42
CA GLY A 396 18.32 2.52 9.28
C GLY A 396 18.38 1.81 7.92
N ASN A 397 18.72 0.52 7.87
CA ASN A 397 18.60 -0.32 6.68
C ASN A 397 17.34 -1.21 6.72
N ILE A 398 17.09 -1.88 5.60
CA ILE A 398 16.06 -2.90 5.45
C ILE A 398 16.74 -4.25 5.27
N ALA A 399 16.19 -5.28 5.91
CA ALA A 399 16.69 -6.64 5.92
C ALA A 399 15.64 -7.60 5.39
N ALA A 400 16.04 -8.58 4.58
CA ALA A 400 15.21 -9.73 4.23
C ALA A 400 15.63 -10.93 5.08
N VAL A 401 14.69 -11.54 5.79
CA VAL A 401 14.93 -12.60 6.78
C VAL A 401 14.13 -13.84 6.46
N THR A 402 14.74 -15.01 6.62
CA THR A 402 14.05 -16.31 6.59
C THR A 402 13.97 -16.95 7.98
N GLY A 403 13.02 -17.86 8.17
CA GLY A 403 12.84 -18.62 9.42
C GLY A 403 11.74 -18.09 10.36
N LEU A 404 11.09 -16.98 9.99
CA LEU A 404 9.94 -16.46 10.71
C LEU A 404 8.66 -17.14 10.21
N LYS A 405 7.97 -17.82 11.10
CA LYS A 405 6.78 -18.66 10.83
C LYS A 405 5.48 -17.94 11.16
N ASP A 406 5.46 -17.22 12.28
CA ASP A 406 4.26 -16.58 12.85
C ASP A 406 4.22 -15.06 12.64
N THR A 407 5.32 -14.47 12.17
CA THR A 407 5.42 -13.04 11.88
C THR A 407 4.67 -12.71 10.59
N VAL A 408 3.85 -11.66 10.66
CA VAL A 408 3.08 -11.13 9.53
C VAL A 408 3.36 -9.65 9.34
N THR A 409 2.91 -9.11 8.21
CA THR A 409 3.05 -7.69 7.90
C THR A 409 2.43 -6.80 8.99
N GLY A 410 3.18 -5.78 9.40
CA GLY A 410 2.86 -4.85 10.48
C GLY A 410 3.41 -5.26 11.85
N ASP A 411 3.92 -6.49 12.02
CA ASP A 411 4.41 -6.96 13.32
C ASP A 411 5.67 -6.21 13.78
N PHE A 412 5.69 -5.88 15.07
CA PHE A 412 6.86 -5.30 15.72
C PHE A 412 7.75 -6.38 16.33
N ILE A 413 9.04 -6.29 16.05
CA ILE A 413 10.06 -7.27 16.40
C ILE A 413 11.15 -6.59 17.23
N THR A 414 11.58 -7.27 18.30
CA THR A 414 12.64 -6.78 19.21
C THR A 414 13.56 -7.93 19.63
N SER A 415 14.70 -7.62 20.25
CA SER A 415 15.67 -8.62 20.71
C SER A 415 15.14 -9.54 21.82
N SER A 416 14.30 -9.05 22.73
CA SER A 416 13.75 -9.87 23.83
C SER A 416 12.45 -9.31 24.43
N SER A 417 11.74 -10.18 25.16
CA SER A 417 10.53 -9.83 25.91
C SER A 417 10.79 -8.76 26.98
N SER A 418 11.99 -8.77 27.59
CA SER A 418 12.41 -7.82 28.61
C SER A 418 12.47 -6.40 28.04
N VAL A 419 13.09 -6.25 26.85
CA VAL A 419 13.15 -4.96 26.14
C VAL A 419 11.75 -4.48 25.81
N TYR A 420 10.86 -5.36 25.35
CA TYR A 420 9.48 -5.00 25.07
C TYR A 420 8.74 -4.48 26.32
N SER A 421 8.96 -5.13 27.46
CA SER A 421 8.32 -4.77 28.74
C SER A 421 8.87 -3.46 29.28
N SER A 422 10.19 -3.26 29.23
CA SER A 422 10.84 -2.02 29.63
C SER A 422 10.29 -0.79 28.89
N LEU A 423 9.98 -0.90 27.60
CA LEU A 423 9.35 0.21 26.86
C LEU A 423 7.98 0.56 27.38
N LYS A 424 7.16 -0.44 27.73
CA LYS A 424 5.83 -0.18 28.29
C LYS A 424 5.93 0.55 29.62
N ASP A 425 7.01 0.35 30.36
CA ASP A 425 7.24 0.97 31.66
C ASP A 425 7.91 2.37 31.53
N THR A 426 8.77 2.57 30.52
CA THR A 426 9.40 3.87 30.23
C THR A 426 8.41 4.88 29.66
N LEU A 427 7.42 4.42 28.87
CA LEU A 427 6.39 5.29 28.29
C LEU A 427 5.32 5.67 29.33
N LYS A 428 5.10 6.97 29.56
CA LYS A 428 4.06 7.52 30.48
C LYS A 428 2.96 8.24 29.72
N GLY A 429 1.71 8.18 30.21
CA GLY A 429 0.58 9.00 29.72
C GLY A 429 0.24 8.83 28.23
N ASN A 430 -0.18 9.91 27.56
CA ASN A 430 -0.60 9.93 26.15
C ASN A 430 0.53 9.63 25.14
N GLU A 431 1.79 9.82 25.51
CA GLU A 431 2.95 9.46 24.67
C GLU A 431 3.08 7.94 24.48
N LYS A 432 2.63 7.16 25.47
CA LYS A 432 2.58 5.70 25.39
C LYS A 432 1.63 5.23 24.31
N GLU A 433 0.43 5.81 24.23
CA GLU A 433 -0.52 5.49 23.17
C GLU A 433 0.02 5.94 21.81
N ASN A 434 0.62 7.12 21.69
CA ASN A 434 1.15 7.59 20.40
C ASN A 434 2.32 6.75 19.88
N VAL A 435 3.28 6.37 20.73
CA VAL A 435 4.44 5.55 20.30
C VAL A 435 4.00 4.11 20.02
N ILE A 436 3.15 3.54 20.89
CA ILE A 436 2.61 2.20 20.65
C ILE A 436 1.74 2.20 19.39
N ASN A 437 0.91 3.21 19.16
CA ASN A 437 0.15 3.39 17.93
C ASN A 437 1.10 3.57 16.73
N CYS A 438 2.15 4.39 16.75
CA CYS A 438 3.13 4.41 15.66
C CYS A 438 3.74 3.02 15.36
N LEU A 439 3.92 2.20 16.40
CA LEU A 439 4.40 0.82 16.28
C LEU A 439 3.31 -0.18 15.79
N THR A 440 2.04 -0.02 16.19
CA THR A 440 0.93 -0.97 15.97
C THR A 440 -0.12 -0.52 14.94
N SER A 441 -0.27 0.78 14.68
CA SER A 441 -1.17 1.44 13.71
C SER A 441 -0.84 1.14 12.25
N GLY A 442 0.07 0.20 11.97
CA GLY A 442 0.23 -0.39 10.64
C GLY A 442 -0.92 -1.31 10.21
N ARG A 443 -2.04 -1.33 10.96
CA ARG A 443 -3.17 -2.25 10.77
C ARG A 443 -4.54 -1.57 10.73
N MET A 444 -4.66 -0.35 10.22
CA MET A 444 -5.97 0.07 9.69
C MET A 444 -6.21 -0.67 8.38
N VAL A 445 -6.40 -1.99 8.47
CA VAL A 445 -6.78 -2.82 7.34
C VAL A 445 -8.23 -2.45 7.03
N PRO A 446 -8.52 -1.84 5.86
CA PRO A 446 -9.90 -1.56 5.49
C PRO A 446 -10.68 -2.86 5.39
N ASP A 447 -11.97 -2.81 5.68
CA ASP A 447 -12.80 -4.00 5.49
C ASP A 447 -12.87 -4.37 4.00
N PRO A 448 -12.82 -5.68 3.68
CA PRO A 448 -12.85 -6.13 2.31
C PRO A 448 -14.16 -5.69 1.64
N VAL A 449 -14.02 -5.06 0.48
CA VAL A 449 -15.14 -4.54 -0.33
C VAL A 449 -15.54 -5.50 -1.45
N PHE A 450 -14.76 -6.55 -1.66
CA PHE A 450 -14.98 -7.59 -2.65
C PHE A 450 -14.95 -8.96 -1.98
N PHE A 451 -15.91 -9.81 -2.33
CA PHE A 451 -16.05 -11.15 -1.78
C PHE A 451 -16.17 -12.14 -2.94
N CYS A 452 -15.47 -13.27 -2.82
CA CYS A 452 -15.56 -14.38 -3.76
C CYS A 452 -15.46 -15.70 -3.02
N SER A 453 -16.14 -16.72 -3.54
CA SER A 453 -16.01 -18.11 -3.08
C SER A 453 -14.98 -18.83 -3.93
N VAL A 454 -14.09 -19.58 -3.28
CA VAL A 454 -13.08 -20.41 -3.94
C VAL A 454 -13.27 -21.84 -3.48
N GLU A 455 -13.40 -22.76 -4.44
CA GLU A 455 -13.58 -24.19 -4.18
C GLU A 455 -12.42 -24.98 -4.78
N ALA A 456 -11.99 -26.04 -4.10
CA ALA A 456 -11.00 -26.95 -4.64
C ALA A 456 -11.62 -27.77 -5.79
N PRO A 457 -10.90 -28.01 -6.90
CA PRO A 457 -11.41 -28.80 -8.01
C PRO A 457 -11.68 -30.26 -7.61
N SER A 458 -11.03 -30.76 -6.56
CA SER A 458 -11.31 -32.04 -5.94
C SER A 458 -10.84 -32.06 -4.48
N PRO A 459 -11.32 -33.02 -3.65
CA PRO A 459 -10.91 -33.14 -2.24
C PRO A 459 -9.40 -33.34 -2.03
N SER A 460 -8.68 -33.86 -3.03
CA SER A 460 -7.22 -34.04 -2.92
C SER A 460 -6.47 -32.71 -2.88
N TYR A 461 -7.04 -31.62 -3.42
CA TYR A 461 -6.43 -30.30 -3.45
C TYR A 461 -6.84 -29.42 -2.26
N GLU A 462 -7.77 -29.84 -1.41
CA GLU A 462 -8.29 -29.05 -0.29
C GLU A 462 -7.17 -28.61 0.67
N THR A 463 -6.30 -29.55 1.06
CA THR A 463 -5.15 -29.25 1.92
C THR A 463 -4.13 -28.29 1.29
N ALA A 464 -3.93 -28.38 -0.03
CA ALA A 464 -3.03 -27.51 -0.76
C ALA A 464 -3.61 -26.10 -0.91
N LEU A 465 -4.92 -26.01 -1.17
CA LEU A 465 -5.67 -24.77 -1.22
C LEU A 465 -5.67 -24.06 0.13
N ASP A 466 -5.98 -24.76 1.23
CA ASP A 466 -5.93 -24.20 2.58
C ASP A 466 -4.54 -23.66 2.95
N LYS A 467 -3.48 -24.35 2.53
CA LYS A 467 -2.11 -23.90 2.74
C LYS A 467 -1.83 -22.63 1.92
N ALA A 468 -2.19 -22.62 0.64
CA ALA A 468 -1.98 -21.46 -0.23
C ALA A 468 -2.75 -20.23 0.27
N LEU A 469 -4.00 -20.41 0.67
CA LEU A 469 -4.86 -19.37 1.25
C LEU A 469 -4.26 -18.79 2.54
N LYS A 470 -3.77 -19.63 3.46
CA LYS A 470 -3.09 -19.15 4.67
C LYS A 470 -1.82 -18.36 4.39
N GLU A 471 -1.05 -18.75 3.37
CA GLU A 471 0.14 -17.99 2.99
C GLU A 471 -0.25 -16.65 2.35
N LEU A 472 -1.29 -16.60 1.52
CA LEU A 472 -1.81 -15.35 0.95
C LEU A 472 -2.32 -14.37 2.03
N GLU A 473 -3.04 -14.87 3.04
CA GLU A 473 -3.50 -14.05 4.18
C GLU A 473 -2.33 -13.51 5.04
N LYS A 474 -1.20 -14.23 5.09
CA LYS A 474 0.01 -13.73 5.75
C LYS A 474 0.71 -12.64 4.96
N GLU A 475 0.74 -12.77 3.63
CA GLU A 475 1.32 -11.77 2.74
C GLU A 475 0.49 -10.48 2.78
N ASP A 476 -0.82 -10.59 2.61
CA ASP A 476 -1.76 -9.48 2.58
C ASP A 476 -2.83 -9.60 3.67
N PRO A 477 -2.74 -8.80 4.75
CA PRO A 477 -3.73 -8.83 5.83
C PRO A 477 -5.11 -8.28 5.41
N SER A 478 -5.24 -7.61 4.26
CA SER A 478 -6.54 -7.18 3.72
C SER A 478 -7.36 -8.33 3.15
N LEU A 479 -6.72 -9.45 2.82
CA LEU A 479 -7.38 -10.68 2.42
C LEU A 479 -7.91 -11.40 3.67
N LYS A 480 -9.21 -11.29 3.93
CA LYS A 480 -9.86 -12.03 5.03
C LYS A 480 -10.44 -13.33 4.51
N ILE A 481 -9.95 -14.44 5.05
CA ILE A 481 -10.42 -15.77 4.65
C ILE A 481 -11.41 -16.25 5.69
N THR A 482 -12.68 -16.31 5.29
CA THR A 482 -13.74 -16.86 6.13
C THR A 482 -14.11 -18.23 5.62
N THR A 483 -13.84 -19.26 6.42
CA THR A 483 -14.43 -20.56 6.19
C THR A 483 -15.86 -20.47 6.68
N ASN A 484 -16.82 -20.48 5.75
CA ASN A 484 -18.22 -20.37 6.15
C ASN A 484 -18.64 -21.65 6.89
N ASN A 485 -18.54 -21.60 8.21
CA ASN A 485 -18.99 -22.64 9.11
C ASN A 485 -20.51 -22.59 9.31
N GLU A 486 -21.28 -21.77 8.59
CA GLU A 486 -22.74 -21.58 8.78
C GLU A 486 -23.62 -22.79 8.45
N THR A 487 -23.04 -23.95 8.10
CA THR A 487 -23.75 -25.22 8.35
C THR A 487 -23.81 -25.60 9.84
N LYS A 488 -23.16 -24.82 10.73
CA LYS A 488 -23.14 -25.01 12.19
C LYS A 488 -23.72 -23.79 12.91
N GLN A 489 -24.89 -23.35 12.47
CA GLN A 489 -25.74 -22.45 13.24
C GLN A 489 -25.87 -22.96 14.69
N THR A 490 -25.76 -22.03 15.63
CA THR A 490 -25.90 -22.23 17.08
C THR A 490 -27.12 -23.11 17.37
N LYS A 491 -26.86 -24.31 17.90
CA LYS A 491 -27.85 -25.35 18.23
C LYS A 491 -28.86 -24.88 19.28
N LYS A 492 -29.78 -23.97 18.94
CA LYS A 492 -31.13 -23.99 19.52
C LYS A 492 -31.70 -25.37 19.18
N SER A 493 -32.36 -26.03 20.12
CA SER A 493 -32.87 -27.38 19.91
C SER A 493 -33.87 -27.40 18.74
N LEU A 494 -33.37 -27.78 17.56
CA LEU A 494 -34.16 -27.92 16.32
C LEU A 494 -35.27 -28.96 16.45
N VAL A 495 -35.12 -29.89 17.39
CA VAL A 495 -36.07 -30.97 17.67
C VAL A 495 -36.70 -30.78 19.04
N SER A 496 -38.02 -30.90 19.10
CA SER A 496 -38.82 -30.86 20.33
C SER A 496 -39.75 -32.06 20.38
N ILE A 497 -40.11 -32.48 21.60
CA ILE A 497 -41.05 -33.58 21.83
C ILE A 497 -42.43 -32.96 22.12
N ASP A 498 -43.48 -33.49 21.50
CA ASP A 498 -44.84 -33.08 21.84
C ASP A 498 -45.25 -33.58 23.22
N LYS A 499 -45.74 -32.66 24.04
CA LYS A 499 -46.23 -32.88 25.40
C LYS A 499 -47.75 -32.73 25.50
N SER A 500 -48.45 -32.66 24.37
CA SER A 500 -49.92 -32.67 24.35
C SER A 500 -50.46 -33.96 25.00
N PRO A 501 -51.64 -33.92 25.64
CA PRO A 501 -52.23 -35.09 26.33
C PRO A 501 -52.38 -36.32 25.42
N GLU A 502 -52.61 -36.10 24.13
CA GLU A 502 -52.79 -37.16 23.12
C GLU A 502 -51.49 -37.87 22.74
N CYS A 503 -50.36 -37.15 22.78
CA CYS A 503 -49.06 -37.68 22.34
C CYS A 503 -48.20 -38.17 23.51
N ILE A 504 -48.44 -37.70 24.73
CA ILE A 504 -47.54 -37.89 25.88
C ILE A 504 -47.31 -39.37 26.24
N GLU A 505 -48.31 -40.22 26.06
CA GLU A 505 -48.22 -41.66 26.35
C GLU A 505 -47.24 -42.38 25.41
N ASN A 506 -47.13 -41.94 24.17
CA ASN A 506 -46.17 -42.46 23.20
C ASN A 506 -44.82 -41.75 23.32
N THR A 507 -44.81 -40.42 23.42
CA THR A 507 -43.58 -39.62 23.38
C THR A 507 -42.72 -39.74 24.64
N SER A 508 -43.31 -40.08 25.80
CA SER A 508 -42.58 -40.40 27.04
C SER A 508 -41.76 -41.69 26.95
N LYS A 509 -42.08 -42.58 26.00
CA LYS A 509 -41.37 -43.86 25.78
C LYS A 509 -40.10 -43.70 24.93
N ILE A 510 -39.78 -42.48 24.48
CA ILE A 510 -38.60 -42.20 23.65
C ILE A 510 -37.34 -42.15 24.52
N TYR A 511 -36.40 -43.06 24.29
CA TYR A 511 -35.13 -43.09 25.02
C TYR A 511 -34.13 -42.03 24.49
N PRO A 512 -33.22 -41.51 25.34
CA PRO A 512 -32.23 -40.50 24.93
C PRO A 512 -31.37 -40.90 23.72
N ARG A 513 -31.02 -42.19 23.61
CA ARG A 513 -30.29 -42.76 22.47
C ARG A 513 -31.06 -42.61 21.15
N GLN A 514 -32.35 -42.95 21.16
CA GLN A 514 -33.24 -42.85 20.00
C GLN A 514 -33.48 -41.38 19.64
N PHE A 515 -33.65 -40.52 20.64
CA PHE A 515 -33.77 -39.07 20.44
C PHE A 515 -32.51 -38.47 19.79
N GLY A 516 -31.32 -38.95 20.16
CA GLY A 516 -30.05 -38.59 19.53
C GLY A 516 -29.99 -38.95 18.04
N ALA A 517 -30.45 -40.16 17.68
CA ALA A 517 -30.52 -40.61 16.29
C ALA A 517 -31.52 -39.78 15.46
N ILE A 518 -32.69 -39.47 16.02
CA ILE A 518 -33.69 -38.60 15.36
C ILE A 518 -33.13 -37.19 15.17
N LYS A 519 -32.48 -36.63 16.20
CA LYS A 519 -31.85 -35.31 16.11
C LYS A 519 -30.81 -35.27 14.99
N ALA A 520 -29.95 -36.28 14.89
CA ALA A 520 -28.98 -36.38 13.80
C ALA A 520 -29.67 -36.48 12.43
N GLY A 521 -30.76 -37.25 12.33
CA GLY A 521 -31.53 -37.38 11.09
C GLY A 521 -32.20 -36.07 10.65
N VAL A 522 -32.74 -35.30 11.58
CA VAL A 522 -33.31 -33.96 11.30
C VAL A 522 -32.21 -32.99 10.87
N GLU A 523 -31.08 -32.94 11.60
CA GLU A 523 -29.95 -32.07 11.25
C GLU A 523 -29.47 -32.35 9.80
N ILE A 524 -29.28 -33.63 9.43
CA ILE A 524 -28.85 -34.02 8.07
C ILE A 524 -29.91 -33.67 7.00
N ALA A 525 -31.19 -33.86 7.31
CA ALA A 525 -32.26 -33.61 6.35
C ALA A 525 -32.44 -32.12 6.05
N LEU A 526 -32.22 -31.25 7.04
CA LEU A 526 -32.32 -29.80 6.87
C LEU A 526 -31.11 -29.21 6.14
N THR A 527 -29.96 -29.89 6.09
CA THR A 527 -28.80 -29.44 5.31
C THR A 527 -29.09 -29.37 3.80
N TYR A 528 -29.97 -30.24 3.30
CA TYR A 528 -30.27 -30.37 1.87
C TYR A 528 -31.77 -30.15 1.60
N GLY A 529 -32.14 -28.90 1.33
CA GLY A 529 -33.52 -28.51 1.02
C GLY A 529 -34.03 -28.97 -0.36
N PRO A 530 -35.35 -28.92 -0.60
CA PRO A 530 -35.97 -29.54 -1.78
C PRO A 530 -35.83 -28.75 -3.09
N LYS A 531 -35.66 -27.42 -3.06
CA LYS A 531 -35.65 -26.58 -4.28
C LYS A 531 -34.30 -26.53 -4.99
N LEU A 532 -33.22 -26.19 -4.27
CA LEU A 532 -31.87 -26.01 -4.82
C LEU A 532 -30.78 -26.63 -3.93
N PHE A 533 -31.14 -27.60 -3.09
CA PHE A 533 -30.25 -28.24 -2.12
C PHE A 533 -29.62 -27.29 -1.08
N TYR A 534 -30.05 -26.02 -1.02
CA TYR A 534 -29.66 -25.10 0.04
C TYR A 534 -30.19 -25.53 1.42
N PRO A 535 -29.50 -25.15 2.51
CA PRO A 535 -29.95 -25.43 3.87
C PRO A 535 -31.30 -24.81 4.19
N VAL A 536 -32.16 -25.58 4.86
CA VAL A 536 -33.45 -25.11 5.36
C VAL A 536 -33.25 -24.49 6.74
N ILE A 537 -33.53 -23.19 6.84
CA ILE A 537 -33.40 -22.41 8.08
C ILE A 537 -34.77 -21.97 8.61
N ASN A 538 -34.82 -21.44 9.84
CA ASN A 538 -36.05 -21.00 10.52
C ASN A 538 -37.11 -22.10 10.74
N THR A 539 -36.70 -23.36 10.78
CA THR A 539 -37.60 -24.52 11.01
C THR A 539 -37.38 -25.18 12.36
N LYS A 540 -38.46 -25.74 12.93
CA LYS A 540 -38.42 -26.62 14.10
C LYS A 540 -39.18 -27.91 13.80
N ALA A 541 -38.61 -29.05 14.19
CA ALA A 541 -39.25 -30.34 14.12
C ALA A 541 -39.88 -30.69 15.48
N LYS A 542 -41.13 -31.15 15.47
CA LYS A 542 -41.85 -31.61 16.65
C LYS A 542 -42.22 -33.08 16.47
N ILE A 543 -41.84 -33.92 17.42
CA ILE A 543 -42.15 -35.37 17.38
C ILE A 543 -43.51 -35.58 18.02
N HIS A 544 -44.48 -36.02 17.23
CA HIS A 544 -45.83 -36.36 17.69
C HIS A 544 -45.99 -37.84 18.02
N PHE A 545 -45.31 -38.73 17.27
CA PHE A 545 -45.43 -40.18 17.42
C PHE A 545 -44.14 -40.88 16.97
N LEU A 546 -43.76 -41.95 17.68
CA LEU A 546 -42.63 -42.81 17.34
C LEU A 546 -42.92 -44.27 17.75
N GLU A 547 -42.67 -45.20 16.83
CA GLU A 547 -42.73 -46.64 17.09
C GLU A 547 -41.48 -47.31 16.50
N ILE A 548 -40.80 -48.15 17.28
CA ILE A 548 -39.55 -48.80 16.89
C ILE A 548 -39.61 -50.28 17.28
N GLY A 549 -39.39 -51.17 16.29
CA GLY A 549 -39.28 -52.60 16.52
C GLY A 549 -38.01 -53.00 17.28
N ARG A 550 -38.05 -54.13 17.99
CA ARG A 550 -36.89 -54.64 18.75
C ARG A 550 -35.70 -54.90 17.82
N GLY A 551 -34.50 -54.50 18.26
CA GLY A 551 -33.25 -54.72 17.52
C GLY A 551 -32.97 -53.72 16.39
N THR A 552 -33.79 -52.68 16.22
CA THR A 552 -33.57 -51.67 15.17
C THR A 552 -32.29 -50.84 15.46
N PRO A 553 -31.31 -50.79 14.55
CA PRO A 553 -30.09 -49.99 14.73
C PRO A 553 -30.36 -48.49 14.55
N ASP A 554 -29.56 -47.66 15.22
CA ASP A 554 -29.70 -46.20 15.22
C ASP A 554 -29.60 -45.60 13.80
N THR A 555 -28.82 -46.22 12.91
CA THR A 555 -28.67 -45.81 11.51
C THR A 555 -29.99 -45.89 10.73
N LEU A 556 -30.83 -46.90 11.01
CA LEU A 556 -32.14 -47.05 10.38
C LEU A 556 -33.11 -45.99 10.89
N ILE A 557 -33.06 -45.63 12.19
CA ILE A 557 -33.86 -44.54 12.78
C ILE A 557 -33.48 -43.21 12.13
N THR A 558 -32.19 -42.92 11.99
CA THR A 558 -31.68 -41.72 11.31
C THR A 558 -32.16 -41.67 9.86
N SER A 559 -32.04 -42.78 9.11
CA SER A 559 -32.46 -42.86 7.70
C SER A 559 -33.97 -42.66 7.52
N ALA A 560 -34.78 -43.29 8.38
CA ALA A 560 -36.24 -43.12 8.38
C ALA A 560 -36.63 -41.67 8.69
N THR A 561 -35.95 -41.04 9.64
CA THR A 561 -36.14 -39.62 9.98
C THR A 561 -35.83 -38.72 8.78
N ILE A 562 -34.71 -38.97 8.08
CA ILE A 562 -34.34 -38.19 6.88
C ILE A 562 -35.43 -38.30 5.81
N LYS A 563 -35.93 -39.51 5.53
CA LYS A 563 -36.99 -39.72 4.53
C LYS A 563 -38.30 -39.01 4.93
N CYS A 564 -38.66 -39.05 6.21
CA CYS A 564 -39.85 -38.38 6.73
C CYS A 564 -39.76 -36.85 6.56
N ILE A 565 -38.66 -36.24 7.01
CA ILE A 565 -38.44 -34.80 6.89
C ILE A 565 -38.38 -34.37 5.41
N LYS A 566 -37.70 -35.12 4.54
CA LYS A 566 -37.67 -34.81 3.10
C LYS A 566 -39.07 -34.79 2.48
N LYS A 567 -39.92 -35.76 2.83
CA LYS A 567 -41.31 -35.82 2.32
C LYS A 567 -42.17 -34.67 2.86
N LEU A 568 -41.98 -34.32 4.14
CA LEU A 568 -42.63 -33.14 4.73
C LEU A 568 -42.20 -31.85 4.03
N LEU A 569 -40.90 -31.69 3.77
CA LEU A 569 -40.36 -30.52 3.08
C LEU A 569 -40.89 -30.41 1.64
N GLN A 570 -41.04 -31.52 0.91
CA GLN A 570 -41.62 -31.54 -0.44
C GLN A 570 -43.09 -31.13 -0.46
N ASN A 571 -43.85 -31.50 0.58
CA ASN A 571 -45.26 -31.15 0.69
C ASN A 571 -45.47 -29.75 1.30
N SER A 572 -44.46 -29.19 1.96
CA SER A 572 -44.48 -27.84 2.49
C SER A 572 -44.11 -26.83 1.41
N GLY A 573 -44.79 -25.68 1.36
CA GLY A 573 -44.44 -24.57 0.47
C GLY A 573 -43.13 -23.89 0.89
N THR A 574 -41.99 -24.55 0.70
CA THR A 574 -40.67 -23.96 0.97
C THR A 574 -40.40 -22.79 0.03
N LYS A 575 -39.75 -21.73 0.51
CA LYS A 575 -39.33 -20.58 -0.28
C LYS A 575 -37.82 -20.39 -0.18
N LEU A 576 -37.20 -19.91 -1.25
CA LEU A 576 -35.82 -19.44 -1.21
C LEU A 576 -35.72 -18.10 -0.46
N LEU A 577 -34.59 -17.94 0.23
CA LEU A 577 -34.25 -16.70 0.92
C LEU A 577 -33.03 -16.08 0.24
N GLU A 578 -33.05 -14.77 0.03
CA GLU A 578 -31.89 -14.00 -0.41
C GLU A 578 -31.23 -13.26 0.77
N PRO A 579 -29.89 -13.22 0.83
CA PRO A 579 -29.17 -12.43 1.82
C PRO A 579 -29.26 -10.94 1.49
N ILE A 580 -29.73 -10.15 2.45
CA ILE A 580 -29.77 -8.69 2.38
C ILE A 580 -28.57 -8.11 3.12
N MET A 581 -27.81 -7.28 2.41
CA MET A 581 -26.62 -6.62 2.89
C MET A 581 -26.95 -5.21 3.34
N LEU A 582 -26.46 -4.78 4.51
CA LEU A 582 -26.38 -3.36 4.84
C LEU A 582 -25.12 -2.81 4.19
N VAL A 583 -25.31 -1.93 3.21
CA VAL A 583 -24.27 -1.25 2.46
C VAL A 583 -24.12 0.17 3.00
N GLU A 584 -22.90 0.57 3.34
CA GLU A 584 -22.57 1.94 3.72
C GLU A 584 -21.59 2.52 2.70
N ILE A 585 -21.97 3.59 2.01
CA ILE A 585 -21.20 4.23 0.94
C ILE A 585 -20.72 5.60 1.41
N ILE A 586 -19.44 5.88 1.26
CA ILE A 586 -18.82 7.16 1.56
C ILE A 586 -18.42 7.81 0.23
N THR A 587 -18.91 9.02 -0.02
CA THR A 587 -18.74 9.69 -1.33
C THR A 587 -18.76 11.22 -1.19
N PRO A 588 -18.10 11.98 -2.09
CA PRO A 588 -18.28 13.42 -2.15
C PRO A 588 -19.72 13.80 -2.53
N GLU A 589 -20.14 15.01 -2.13
CA GLU A 589 -21.49 15.55 -2.41
C GLU A 589 -21.83 15.59 -3.91
N SER A 590 -20.85 15.86 -4.77
CA SER A 590 -21.04 15.98 -6.22
C SER A 590 -21.54 14.71 -6.91
N THR A 591 -21.43 13.54 -6.28
CA THR A 591 -21.74 12.23 -6.91
C THR A 591 -22.89 11.49 -6.24
N VAL A 592 -23.57 12.14 -5.29
CA VAL A 592 -24.68 11.54 -4.51
C VAL A 592 -25.84 11.14 -5.42
N ASP A 593 -26.31 12.02 -6.30
CA ASP A 593 -27.44 11.74 -7.20
C ASP A 593 -27.20 10.55 -8.13
N ALA A 594 -25.95 10.39 -8.57
CA ALA A 594 -25.55 9.29 -9.44
C ALA A 594 -25.57 7.95 -8.68
N ILE A 595 -25.20 7.95 -7.39
CA ILE A 595 -25.27 6.76 -6.52
C ILE A 595 -26.73 6.40 -6.20
N PHE A 596 -27.59 7.38 -5.90
CA PHE A 596 -29.02 7.12 -5.69
C PHE A 596 -29.67 6.47 -6.92
N ASN A 597 -29.34 6.94 -8.12
CA ASN A 597 -29.84 6.35 -9.37
C ASN A 597 -29.34 4.92 -9.60
N ASP A 598 -28.10 4.58 -9.20
CA ASP A 598 -27.59 3.22 -9.33
C ASP A 598 -28.18 2.29 -8.27
N LEU A 599 -28.27 2.72 -7.01
CA LEU A 599 -28.91 1.96 -5.94
C LEU A 599 -30.40 1.70 -6.21
N GLY A 600 -31.11 2.68 -6.79
CA GLY A 600 -32.51 2.51 -7.20
C GLY A 600 -32.70 1.41 -8.24
N LYS A 601 -31.70 1.16 -9.11
CA LYS A 601 -31.72 0.04 -10.07
C LYS A 601 -31.44 -1.32 -9.42
N ARG A 602 -30.85 -1.34 -8.23
CA ARG A 602 -30.38 -2.54 -7.51
C ARG A 602 -31.34 -3.01 -6.41
N ARG A 603 -32.62 -2.65 -6.49
CA ARG A 603 -33.65 -3.01 -5.49
C ARG A 603 -33.23 -2.60 -4.06
N ALA A 604 -32.53 -1.47 -3.93
CA ALA A 604 -32.01 -1.00 -2.66
C ALA A 604 -33.07 -0.23 -1.87
N ASP A 605 -33.20 -0.53 -0.57
CA ASP A 605 -33.91 0.32 0.38
C ASP A 605 -32.92 1.33 0.96
N ILE A 606 -32.98 2.58 0.49
CA ILE A 606 -31.99 3.61 0.81
C ILE A 606 -32.45 4.42 2.03
N TYR A 607 -31.57 4.58 3.02
CA TYR A 607 -31.78 5.43 4.19
C TYR A 607 -31.45 6.89 3.88
N SER A 608 -31.85 7.80 4.78
CA SER A 608 -31.47 9.20 4.68
C SER A 608 -29.95 9.37 4.72
N PRO A 609 -29.35 10.19 3.83
CA PRO A 609 -27.92 10.43 3.82
C PRO A 609 -27.48 11.24 5.06
N GLU A 610 -26.32 10.89 5.60
CA GLU A 610 -25.68 11.60 6.72
C GLU A 610 -24.47 12.37 6.19
N SER A 611 -24.34 13.65 6.55
CA SER A 611 -23.15 14.44 6.21
C SER A 611 -22.06 14.28 7.25
N ARG A 612 -20.82 14.01 6.82
CA ARG A 612 -19.65 13.91 7.69
C ARG A 612 -18.46 14.66 7.07
N ASP A 613 -18.14 15.82 7.63
CA ASP A 613 -17.10 16.74 7.16
C ASP A 613 -17.26 17.15 5.68
N LEU A 614 -16.43 16.60 4.79
CA LEU A 614 -16.44 16.86 3.34
C LEU A 614 -17.12 15.74 2.53
N ASP A 615 -17.49 14.64 3.19
CA ASP A 615 -18.04 13.45 2.57
C ASP A 615 -19.49 13.20 3.04
N ILE A 616 -20.27 12.52 2.21
CA ILE A 616 -21.62 12.08 2.48
C ILE A 616 -21.63 10.57 2.64
N ILE A 617 -22.32 10.11 3.68
CA ILE A 617 -22.50 8.69 4.00
C ILE A 617 -23.92 8.28 3.61
N ILE A 618 -24.04 7.30 2.73
CA ILE A 618 -25.31 6.74 2.26
C ILE A 618 -25.40 5.30 2.77
N ARG A 619 -26.41 5.01 3.60
CA ARG A 619 -26.70 3.63 4.02
C ARG A 619 -27.85 3.08 3.18
N ALA A 620 -27.75 1.83 2.75
CA ALA A 620 -28.82 1.16 2.01
C ALA A 620 -28.86 -0.35 2.32
N LEU A 621 -30.05 -0.94 2.33
CA LEU A 621 -30.20 -2.40 2.32
C LEU A 621 -30.29 -2.88 0.89
N VAL A 622 -29.40 -3.77 0.47
CA VAL A 622 -29.29 -4.22 -0.92
C VAL A 622 -29.14 -5.74 -0.96
N PRO A 623 -29.87 -6.46 -1.83
CA PRO A 623 -29.64 -7.89 -2.02
C PRO A 623 -28.22 -8.19 -2.52
N LEU A 624 -27.55 -9.20 -1.96
CA LEU A 624 -26.18 -9.55 -2.34
C LEU A 624 -26.04 -9.89 -3.84
N SER A 625 -27.09 -10.46 -4.44
CA SER A 625 -27.16 -10.78 -5.88
C SER A 625 -26.96 -9.55 -6.77
N GLU A 626 -27.37 -8.37 -6.30
CA GLU A 626 -27.25 -7.10 -7.03
C GLU A 626 -25.89 -6.40 -6.81
N LEU A 627 -25.10 -6.88 -5.83
CA LEU A 627 -23.83 -6.29 -5.44
C LEU A 627 -22.60 -6.94 -6.10
N LEU A 628 -22.80 -7.96 -6.94
CA LEU A 628 -21.73 -8.60 -7.70
C LEU A 628 -21.01 -7.58 -8.59
N GLY A 629 -19.74 -7.33 -8.28
CA GLY A 629 -18.92 -6.34 -9.01
C GLY A 629 -19.25 -4.87 -8.69
N TYR A 630 -20.04 -4.59 -7.65
CA TYR A 630 -20.46 -3.23 -7.29
C TYR A 630 -19.29 -2.25 -7.09
N ALA A 631 -18.17 -2.71 -6.53
CA ALA A 631 -16.97 -1.91 -6.35
C ALA A 631 -16.48 -1.23 -7.64
N LYS A 632 -16.54 -1.96 -8.77
CA LYS A 632 -16.14 -1.41 -10.08
C LYS A 632 -17.12 -0.34 -10.55
N ASN A 633 -18.43 -0.59 -10.42
CA ASN A 633 -19.47 0.34 -10.85
C ASN A 633 -19.44 1.63 -10.01
N LEU A 634 -19.33 1.49 -8.69
CA LEU A 634 -19.22 2.62 -7.77
C LEU A 634 -18.01 3.50 -8.10
N ARG A 635 -16.86 2.90 -8.43
CA ARG A 635 -15.67 3.66 -8.85
C ARG A 635 -15.89 4.42 -10.16
N ILE A 636 -16.59 3.83 -11.13
CA ILE A 636 -16.92 4.52 -12.39
C ILE A 636 -17.82 5.72 -12.09
N ILE A 637 -18.87 5.52 -11.28
CA ILE A 637 -19.83 6.58 -10.91
C ILE A 637 -19.15 7.72 -10.16
N THR A 638 -18.24 7.39 -9.24
CA THR A 638 -17.60 8.37 -8.35
C THR A 638 -16.26 8.88 -8.85
N SER A 639 -15.84 8.53 -10.07
CA SER A 639 -14.50 8.79 -10.59
C SER A 639 -13.38 8.33 -9.64
N GLY A 640 -13.59 7.21 -8.97
CA GLY A 640 -12.66 6.59 -8.02
C GLY A 640 -12.63 7.21 -6.62
N LYS A 641 -13.50 8.18 -6.31
CA LYS A 641 -13.53 8.87 -5.01
C LYS A 641 -14.40 8.18 -3.95
N GLY A 642 -15.33 7.33 -4.36
CA GLY A 642 -16.25 6.65 -3.46
C GLY A 642 -15.72 5.31 -2.93
N ALA A 643 -16.04 5.00 -1.69
CA ALA A 643 -15.80 3.71 -1.05
C ALA A 643 -17.10 3.17 -0.48
N PHE A 644 -17.21 1.86 -0.30
CA PHE A 644 -18.35 1.26 0.40
C PHE A 644 -17.90 0.08 1.27
N THR A 645 -18.66 -0.19 2.32
CA THR A 645 -18.57 -1.42 3.11
C THR A 645 -19.92 -2.13 3.06
N MET A 646 -19.93 -3.44 3.31
CA MET A 646 -21.19 -4.17 3.44
C MET A 646 -21.13 -5.29 4.48
N GLU A 647 -22.22 -5.48 5.21
CA GLU A 647 -22.39 -6.55 6.19
C GLU A 647 -23.70 -7.30 5.96
N LEU A 648 -23.72 -8.62 6.24
CA LEU A 648 -24.97 -9.39 6.18
C LEU A 648 -25.91 -8.90 7.30
N LYS A 649 -27.09 -8.42 6.92
CA LYS A 649 -28.08 -7.94 7.90
C LYS A 649 -29.08 -9.03 8.29
N TYR A 650 -29.72 -9.64 7.30
CA TYR A 650 -30.68 -10.73 7.48
C TYR A 650 -30.96 -11.43 6.14
N TYR A 651 -31.68 -12.55 6.20
CA TYR A 651 -32.21 -13.24 5.04
C TYR A 651 -33.68 -12.84 4.81
N LYS A 652 -34.03 -12.45 3.58
CA LYS A 652 -35.38 -12.05 3.17
C LYS A 652 -35.97 -13.11 2.24
N GLU A 653 -37.28 -13.32 2.29
CA GLU A 653 -37.97 -14.15 1.30
C GLU A 653 -37.75 -13.58 -0.11
N MET A 654 -37.33 -14.42 -1.05
CA MET A 654 -37.20 -14.02 -2.45
C MET A 654 -38.59 -13.81 -3.06
N ASP A 655 -38.69 -12.79 -3.91
CA ASP A 655 -39.89 -12.61 -4.72
C ASP A 655 -40.06 -13.77 -5.71
N PRO A 656 -41.30 -14.19 -6.04
CA PRO A 656 -41.54 -15.36 -6.88
C PRO A 656 -40.86 -15.31 -8.26
N GLU A 657 -40.74 -14.12 -8.85
CA GLU A 657 -40.05 -13.92 -10.13
C GLU A 657 -38.54 -14.14 -10.02
N GLU A 658 -37.92 -13.62 -8.96
CA GLU A 658 -36.48 -13.78 -8.70
C GLU A 658 -36.14 -15.20 -8.27
N GLU A 659 -37.02 -15.84 -7.50
CA GLU A 659 -36.91 -17.26 -7.16
C GLU A 659 -36.91 -18.12 -8.43
N ALA A 660 -37.81 -17.84 -9.39
CA ALA A 660 -37.85 -18.56 -10.67
C ALA A 660 -36.58 -18.34 -11.50
N LYS A 661 -36.06 -17.09 -11.54
CA LYS A 661 -34.78 -16.79 -12.21
C LYS A 661 -33.61 -17.53 -11.57
N ALA A 662 -33.53 -17.53 -10.24
CA ALA A 662 -32.47 -18.22 -9.50
C ALA A 662 -32.51 -19.73 -9.73
N VAL A 663 -33.71 -20.33 -9.72
CA VAL A 663 -33.88 -21.75 -10.04
C VAL A 663 -33.37 -22.02 -11.46
N LYS A 664 -33.85 -21.27 -12.45
CA LYS A 664 -33.45 -21.43 -13.85
C LYS A 664 -31.94 -21.26 -14.06
N TYR A 665 -31.31 -20.33 -13.36
CA TYR A 665 -29.87 -20.10 -13.44
C TYR A 665 -29.07 -21.30 -12.95
N VAL A 666 -29.49 -21.95 -11.85
CA VAL A 666 -28.78 -23.08 -11.24
C VAL A 666 -29.09 -24.40 -11.93
N THR A 667 -30.34 -24.63 -12.31
CA THR A 667 -30.78 -25.89 -12.94
C THR A 667 -30.59 -25.90 -14.45
N GLY A 668 -30.49 -24.73 -15.08
CA GLY A 668 -30.49 -24.57 -16.54
C GLY A 668 -31.87 -24.71 -17.19
N PHE A 669 -32.94 -24.93 -16.41
CA PHE A 669 -34.31 -25.17 -16.88
C PHE A 669 -35.30 -24.21 -16.27
#